data_AF-A0AAU1PDJ5-F1
#
_entry.id   AF-A0AAU1PDJ5-F1
#
_cell.length_a   1.000
_cell.length_b   1.000
_cell.length_c   1.000
_cell.angle_alpha   90.00
_cell.angle_beta   90.00
_cell.angle_gamma   90.00
#
_symmetry.space_group_name_H-M   'P 1'
#
loop_
_entity.id
_entity.type
_entity.pdbx_description
1 polymer ?
#
loop_
_entity_poly.entity_id
_entity_poly.type
_entity_poly.pdbx_seq_one_letter_code
_entity_poly.pdbx_strand_id
1 'polypeptide(L)'
;MRLFRTARAARADRAAKAAAAADRVEHTGRAARPRLPRRAARPRLPRRAAVAATALVLLAGPQLAAQAPASAAPAAGTPSSWAATCDSGRLGLDEDTVRLAPTLPTDTNPNGTPVAYSPDARGMYTPIVMVHGWTGSDTHDAAGRGAFSHRIDLTANRLGTVTTTRSLIGQFQSLPGAAVFTFDYHPYSARWVDDAHLGPALGKVIDCLYRASGQKVIVVGHSMGGLVTRYAATHPGVSGPDRAAEISTVVTFGTPETGSVAALLGEAGLDAGAATDDLLAVVRLILASCGQLTTADITTGTLCDRLPAPVAAFESQAGQALRAGSAQLRALKPWPKSVFVDALGGRTRFQVRDMGWFALPWSTKSVDTGDLIVTADSALQGADATKTVSCSYQLNGVRGLTDSVGLAFGVVSKADVADMPLKAFSGACFHPDLMRSIELTNEALGAVADDIDSRQPVTAASLLSAPVPAACGHKAGRLSGGRLPGIPEIRGVMGLGWVETGGPRADVLALGDLDGDGTGDAAATLYCNAGGVSWPEIIAFYTHGPTLLGSLSLSDINLPGHQPGENASVHRLRYADGGVVAQWSTQQDGDPGASATLDYTATLRWNGHAVVASGLSAVTERPTVDAFLTALRKHDTAAASAFADSGVAAEAANQFRFYPDALAAAPVCYGPNSDFPPNSAGLGDLGGPEFVSAQRYCLLPTSADGGDYVVLGLVKSGFQRWRVSSFNLI
;
A
#
# COMPACT_ATOMS: atom_id res chain seq x y z
N MET A 1 -31.48 -20.72 -27.49
CA MET A 1 -30.24 -21.10 -28.23
C MET A 1 -29.91 -20.23 -29.48
N ARG A 2 -30.63 -19.12 -29.77
CA ARG A 2 -30.28 -18.16 -30.85
C ARG A 2 -29.63 -16.84 -30.38
N LEU A 3 -29.57 -16.58 -29.07
CA LEU A 3 -28.98 -15.35 -28.50
C LEU A 3 -27.49 -15.46 -28.14
N PHE A 4 -26.89 -16.67 -28.15
CA PHE A 4 -25.47 -16.87 -27.86
C PHE A 4 -24.55 -16.89 -29.10
N ARG A 5 -25.11 -16.92 -30.31
CA ARG A 5 -24.31 -16.95 -31.56
C ARG A 5 -23.93 -15.56 -32.06
N THR A 6 -24.67 -14.50 -31.72
CA THR A 6 -24.40 -13.13 -32.17
C THR A 6 -23.26 -12.45 -31.41
N ALA A 7 -23.05 -12.79 -30.14
CA ALA A 7 -21.95 -12.23 -29.34
C ALA A 7 -20.55 -12.74 -29.74
N ARG A 8 -20.46 -13.96 -30.31
CA ARG A 8 -19.18 -14.56 -30.73
C ARG A 8 -18.69 -14.01 -32.08
N ALA A 9 -19.61 -13.64 -32.97
CA ALA A 9 -19.28 -13.01 -34.26
C ALA A 9 -18.75 -11.57 -34.10
N ALA A 10 -19.32 -10.80 -33.16
CA ALA A 10 -18.88 -9.42 -32.91
C ALA A 10 -17.49 -9.31 -32.23
N ARG A 11 -17.03 -10.36 -31.55
CA ARG A 11 -15.69 -10.42 -30.94
C ARG A 11 -14.60 -10.80 -31.95
N ALA A 12 -14.91 -11.63 -32.95
CA ALA A 12 -13.96 -12.00 -34.00
C ALA A 12 -13.65 -10.82 -34.95
N ASP A 13 -14.66 -9.98 -35.25
CA ASP A 13 -14.50 -8.84 -36.17
C ASP A 13 -13.70 -7.67 -35.56
N ARG A 14 -13.69 -7.53 -34.22
CA ARG A 14 -12.84 -6.55 -33.51
C ARG A 14 -11.38 -7.00 -33.42
N ALA A 15 -11.11 -8.29 -33.34
CA ALA A 15 -9.75 -8.83 -33.32
C ALA A 15 -9.07 -8.71 -34.70
N ALA A 16 -9.82 -8.90 -35.79
CA ALA A 16 -9.31 -8.75 -37.15
C ALA A 16 -8.99 -7.29 -37.51
N LYS A 17 -9.77 -6.32 -37.02
CA LYS A 17 -9.49 -4.88 -37.24
C LYS A 17 -8.32 -4.34 -36.41
N ALA A 18 -7.99 -4.97 -35.28
CA ALA A 18 -6.83 -4.59 -34.48
C ALA A 18 -5.49 -5.08 -35.09
N ALA A 19 -5.50 -6.25 -35.74
CA ALA A 19 -4.30 -6.77 -36.41
C ALA A 19 -3.93 -5.98 -37.69
N ALA A 20 -4.91 -5.44 -38.42
CA ALA A 20 -4.66 -4.67 -39.64
C ALA A 20 -4.15 -3.22 -39.40
N ALA A 21 -4.23 -2.72 -38.16
CA ALA A 21 -3.75 -1.37 -37.81
C ALA A 21 -2.29 -1.34 -37.35
N ALA A 22 -1.72 -2.48 -36.93
CA ALA A 22 -0.34 -2.58 -36.48
C ALA A 22 0.68 -2.66 -37.65
N ASP A 23 0.24 -3.08 -38.84
CA ASP A 23 1.11 -3.35 -40.00
C ASP A 23 1.34 -2.13 -40.91
N ARG A 24 0.85 -0.93 -40.51
CA ARG A 24 0.86 0.28 -41.36
C ARG A 24 1.72 1.44 -40.84
N VAL A 25 2.60 1.20 -39.85
CA VAL A 25 3.48 2.25 -39.29
C VAL A 25 4.97 2.04 -39.58
N GLU A 26 5.39 0.87 -40.08
CA GLU A 26 6.75 0.65 -40.58
C GLU A 26 6.86 0.99 -42.07
N HIS A 27 6.92 2.28 -42.43
CA HIS A 27 7.67 2.80 -43.59
C HIS A 27 7.34 4.27 -43.84
N THR A 28 8.10 5.18 -43.24
CA THR A 28 8.51 6.46 -43.83
C THR A 28 9.49 7.18 -42.92
N GLY A 29 10.60 7.69 -43.46
CA GLY A 29 11.27 8.88 -42.89
C GLY A 29 12.72 8.72 -42.46
N ARG A 30 13.63 8.58 -43.43
CA ARG A 30 15.08 8.75 -43.28
C ARG A 30 15.44 10.22 -43.57
N ALA A 31 15.89 11.03 -42.61
CA ALA A 31 16.63 12.27 -42.90
C ALA A 31 17.37 12.90 -41.69
N ALA A 32 18.65 13.23 -41.97
CA ALA A 32 19.48 14.34 -41.48
C ALA A 32 19.80 14.50 -39.97
N ARG A 33 21.09 14.26 -39.64
CA ARG A 33 21.77 14.71 -38.42
C ARG A 33 22.22 16.19 -38.54
N PRO A 34 22.06 17.01 -37.48
CA PRO A 34 22.86 18.22 -37.29
C PRO A 34 23.93 18.05 -36.19
N ARG A 35 25.01 18.81 -36.37
CA ARG A 35 26.26 18.83 -35.60
C ARG A 35 26.10 19.50 -34.23
N LEU A 36 26.77 18.94 -33.22
CA LEU A 36 26.96 19.51 -31.87
C LEU A 36 27.92 20.71 -31.88
N PRO A 37 27.63 21.83 -31.17
CA PRO A 37 28.63 22.85 -30.87
C PRO A 37 29.36 22.58 -29.54
N ARG A 38 30.60 23.07 -29.53
CA ARG A 38 31.65 22.94 -28.52
C ARG A 38 31.28 23.56 -27.16
N ARG A 39 31.66 22.86 -26.08
CA ARG A 39 31.69 23.36 -24.69
C ARG A 39 32.69 24.51 -24.55
N ALA A 40 32.22 25.67 -24.07
CA ALA A 40 33.06 26.78 -23.62
C ALA A 40 33.32 26.68 -22.09
N ALA A 41 34.48 27.20 -21.70
CA ALA A 41 35.14 27.01 -20.42
C ALA A 41 34.51 27.76 -19.24
N ARG A 42 34.60 27.18 -18.04
CA ARG A 42 34.34 27.84 -16.75
C ARG A 42 35.55 28.67 -16.31
N PRO A 43 35.39 29.91 -15.82
CA PRO A 43 36.46 30.61 -15.14
C PRO A 43 36.51 30.25 -13.64
N ARG A 44 37.73 30.06 -13.16
CA ARG A 44 38.09 29.94 -11.74
C ARG A 44 38.14 31.34 -11.12
N LEU A 45 37.64 31.50 -9.90
CA LEU A 45 37.92 32.65 -9.03
C LEU A 45 38.63 32.20 -7.75
N PRO A 46 39.56 33.02 -7.21
CA PRO A 46 40.60 32.55 -6.30
C PRO A 46 40.23 32.69 -4.81
N ARG A 47 40.85 31.80 -4.02
CA ARG A 47 41.00 31.88 -2.57
C ARG A 47 41.82 33.10 -2.16
N ARG A 48 41.37 33.87 -1.16
CA ARG A 48 42.22 34.45 -0.11
C ARG A 48 41.46 34.50 1.22
N ALA A 49 42.18 34.09 2.26
CA ALA A 49 41.78 34.06 3.65
C ALA A 49 42.02 35.41 4.33
N ALA A 50 41.26 35.72 5.38
CA ALA A 50 41.76 36.48 6.53
C ALA A 50 40.87 36.23 7.75
N VAL A 51 41.54 35.95 8.86
CA VAL A 51 41.07 35.76 10.22
C VAL A 51 40.75 37.13 10.84
N ALA A 52 39.66 37.24 11.60
CA ALA A 52 39.57 38.16 12.72
C ALA A 52 38.48 37.69 13.69
N ALA A 53 38.94 37.22 14.86
CA ALA A 53 38.12 36.98 16.03
C ALA A 53 37.75 38.32 16.66
N THR A 54 36.49 38.49 17.07
CA THR A 54 36.13 39.49 18.07
C THR A 54 35.01 38.93 18.93
N ALA A 55 35.33 38.73 20.19
CA ALA A 55 34.41 38.32 21.24
C ALA A 55 33.45 39.46 21.56
N LEU A 56 32.15 39.20 21.55
CA LEU A 56 31.14 40.04 22.16
C LEU A 56 30.34 39.17 23.13
N VAL A 57 30.63 39.33 24.41
CA VAL A 57 29.84 38.78 25.52
C VAL A 57 28.59 39.65 25.64
N LEU A 58 27.44 39.10 25.25
CA LEU A 58 26.12 39.66 25.55
C LEU A 58 25.38 38.70 26.48
N LEU A 59 25.16 39.18 27.70
CA LEU A 59 24.30 38.59 28.71
C LEU A 59 22.84 38.65 28.23
N ALA A 60 22.30 37.52 27.79
CA ALA A 60 20.87 37.31 27.63
C ALA A 60 20.52 35.95 28.27
N GLY A 61 19.89 35.99 29.43
CA GLY A 61 19.44 34.79 30.14
C GLY A 61 18.30 34.10 29.38
N PRO A 62 18.29 32.76 29.27
CA PRO A 62 17.16 32.04 28.74
C PRO A 62 16.12 31.85 29.85
N GLN A 63 14.94 32.44 29.68
CA GLN A 63 13.73 31.89 30.30
C GLN A 63 13.39 30.60 29.53
N LEU A 64 13.96 29.49 29.98
CA LEU A 64 13.49 28.15 29.64
C LEU A 64 12.10 27.97 30.27
N ALA A 65 11.06 28.25 29.51
CA ALA A 65 9.76 27.64 29.77
C ALA A 65 9.95 26.13 29.63
N ALA A 66 9.86 25.41 30.75
CA ALA A 66 9.88 23.97 30.78
C ALA A 66 8.67 23.44 29.99
N GLN A 67 8.88 23.12 28.71
CA GLN A 67 7.99 22.21 28.01
C GLN A 67 8.10 20.88 28.74
N ALA A 68 7.02 20.48 29.41
CA ALA A 68 6.89 19.12 29.88
C ALA A 68 7.13 18.19 28.67
N PRO A 69 8.03 17.20 28.77
CA PRO A 69 8.19 16.25 27.68
C PRO A 69 6.85 15.57 27.47
N ALA A 70 6.34 15.67 26.23
CA ALA A 70 5.28 14.79 25.76
C ALA A 70 5.70 13.36 26.15
N SER A 71 4.81 12.66 26.86
CA SER A 71 5.07 11.29 27.31
C SER A 71 5.37 10.44 26.07
N ALA A 72 6.66 10.17 25.84
CA ALA A 72 7.09 9.25 24.81
C ALA A 72 6.45 7.90 25.15
N ALA A 73 5.69 7.35 24.21
CA ALA A 73 5.24 5.97 24.30
C ALA A 73 6.44 5.08 24.64
N PRO A 74 6.29 4.09 25.55
CA PRO A 74 7.39 3.23 25.94
C PRO A 74 8.00 2.60 24.69
N ALA A 75 9.33 2.72 24.55
CA ALA A 75 10.07 2.08 23.46
C ALA A 75 9.73 0.59 23.45
N ALA A 76 9.19 0.08 22.34
CA ALA A 76 8.85 -1.33 22.23
C ALA A 76 10.10 -2.17 22.53
N GLY A 77 9.93 -3.20 23.36
CA GLY A 77 11.02 -4.10 23.73
C GLY A 77 11.64 -4.79 22.51
N THR A 78 12.86 -5.29 22.65
CA THR A 78 13.47 -6.14 21.62
C THR A 78 12.73 -7.48 21.54
N PRO A 79 12.75 -8.20 20.41
CA PRO A 79 12.13 -9.53 20.30
C PRO A 79 12.57 -10.51 21.40
N SER A 80 13.84 -10.42 21.83
CA SER A 80 14.38 -11.21 22.95
C SER A 80 13.71 -10.91 24.30
N SER A 81 13.33 -9.66 24.55
CA SER A 81 12.63 -9.27 25.78
C SER A 81 11.19 -9.81 25.81
N TRP A 82 10.53 -9.87 24.65
CA TRP A 82 9.21 -10.49 24.51
C TRP A 82 9.30 -11.99 24.71
N ALA A 83 10.33 -12.64 24.17
CA ALA A 83 10.58 -14.07 24.37
C ALA A 83 10.71 -14.45 25.85
N ALA A 84 11.33 -13.58 26.66
CA ALA A 84 11.44 -13.78 28.10
C ALA A 84 10.15 -13.43 28.88
N THR A 85 9.22 -12.70 28.27
CA THR A 85 7.96 -12.27 28.90
C THR A 85 6.80 -13.20 28.54
N CYS A 86 6.80 -13.70 27.32
CA CYS A 86 5.80 -14.57 26.72
C CYS A 86 6.30 -16.02 26.62
N ASP A 87 7.19 -16.44 27.53
CA ASP A 87 7.64 -17.82 27.59
C ASP A 87 6.52 -18.75 28.12
N SER A 88 6.63 -20.04 27.79
CA SER A 88 5.64 -21.05 28.17
C SER A 88 5.36 -21.14 29.66
N GLY A 89 6.39 -20.96 30.50
CA GLY A 89 6.25 -21.05 31.95
C GLY A 89 5.43 -19.90 32.50
N ARG A 90 5.66 -18.67 32.02
CA ARG A 90 4.87 -17.49 32.41
C ARG A 90 3.43 -17.52 31.91
N LEU A 91 3.21 -18.10 30.74
CA LEU A 91 1.87 -18.23 30.16
C LEU A 91 1.08 -19.43 30.68
N GLY A 92 1.73 -20.31 31.46
CA GLY A 92 1.13 -21.54 31.98
C GLY A 92 0.64 -22.43 30.84
N LEU A 93 1.55 -22.78 29.92
CA LEU A 93 1.27 -23.62 28.75
C LEU A 93 1.73 -25.08 28.91
N ASP A 94 2.12 -25.48 30.12
CA ASP A 94 2.58 -26.83 30.44
C ASP A 94 3.70 -27.32 29.50
N GLU A 95 3.43 -28.31 28.64
CA GLU A 95 4.41 -28.88 27.70
C GLU A 95 4.46 -28.14 26.35
N ASP A 96 3.54 -27.19 26.08
CA ASP A 96 3.58 -26.39 24.86
C ASP A 96 4.76 -25.43 24.91
N THR A 97 5.48 -25.28 23.79
CA THR A 97 6.67 -24.41 23.75
C THR A 97 6.47 -23.18 22.88
N VAL A 98 6.72 -22.00 23.45
CA VAL A 98 6.79 -20.72 22.73
C VAL A 98 8.23 -20.25 22.73
N ARG A 99 8.80 -20.03 21.55
CA ARG A 99 10.19 -19.57 21.42
C ARG A 99 10.34 -18.57 20.29
N LEU A 100 11.13 -17.53 20.53
CA LEU A 100 11.72 -16.75 19.44
C LEU A 100 12.60 -17.68 18.62
N ALA A 101 12.29 -17.81 17.34
CA ALA A 101 13.00 -18.73 16.46
C ALA A 101 14.48 -18.31 16.37
N PRO A 102 15.44 -19.23 16.63
CA PRO A 102 16.86 -18.94 16.48
C PRO A 102 17.19 -18.65 15.02
N THR A 103 18.25 -17.89 14.75
CA THR A 103 18.79 -17.79 13.38
C THR A 103 19.71 -18.98 13.12
N LEU A 104 19.44 -19.72 12.04
CA LEU A 104 20.29 -20.86 11.66
C LEU A 104 21.45 -20.41 10.77
N PRO A 105 22.69 -20.85 11.01
CA PRO A 105 23.83 -20.53 10.13
C PRO A 105 23.66 -21.03 8.69
N THR A 106 22.79 -22.03 8.49
CA THR A 106 22.47 -22.60 7.18
C THR A 106 21.53 -21.74 6.36
N ASP A 107 20.79 -20.82 7.00
CA ASP A 107 19.84 -19.94 6.34
C ASP A 107 20.60 -18.68 5.88
N THR A 108 20.73 -18.54 4.56
CA THR A 108 21.43 -17.39 3.96
C THR A 108 20.53 -16.63 2.98
N ASN A 109 20.81 -15.34 2.87
CA ASN A 109 20.21 -14.44 1.89
C ASN A 109 20.70 -14.81 0.47
N PRO A 110 20.03 -14.30 -0.59
CA PRO A 110 20.44 -14.58 -1.98
C PRO A 110 21.89 -14.19 -2.31
N ASN A 111 22.47 -13.23 -1.59
CA ASN A 111 23.87 -12.81 -1.72
C ASN A 111 24.85 -13.66 -0.88
N GLY A 112 24.37 -14.71 -0.22
CA GLY A 112 25.16 -15.62 0.62
C GLY A 112 25.40 -15.15 2.05
N THR A 113 24.93 -13.97 2.47
CA THR A 113 25.10 -13.52 3.86
C THR A 113 24.15 -14.25 4.80
N PRO A 114 24.51 -14.47 6.08
CA PRO A 114 23.60 -15.07 7.06
C PRO A 114 22.32 -14.26 7.23
N VAL A 115 21.20 -14.96 7.44
CA VAL A 115 19.94 -14.35 7.84
C VAL A 115 20.06 -13.80 9.27
N ALA A 116 19.53 -12.60 9.50
CA ALA A 116 19.52 -11.96 10.80
C ALA A 116 18.32 -11.03 10.94
N TYR A 117 17.78 -10.94 12.15
CA TYR A 117 16.75 -9.95 12.48
C TYR A 117 17.29 -8.53 12.35
N SER A 118 16.48 -7.65 11.76
CA SER A 118 16.69 -6.20 11.74
C SER A 118 15.36 -5.49 11.93
N PRO A 119 15.32 -4.34 12.61
CA PRO A 119 14.07 -3.59 12.75
C PRO A 119 13.62 -3.00 11.40
N ASP A 120 12.36 -2.60 11.33
CA ASP A 120 11.83 -1.84 10.19
C ASP A 120 12.35 -0.39 10.18
N ALA A 121 11.86 0.44 9.24
CA ALA A 121 12.27 1.84 9.13
C ALA A 121 11.86 2.69 10.36
N ARG A 122 10.93 2.21 11.19
CA ARG A 122 10.51 2.83 12.45
C ARG A 122 11.41 2.42 13.62
N GLY A 123 12.31 1.45 13.42
CA GLY A 123 13.08 0.86 14.51
C GLY A 123 12.30 -0.23 15.28
N MET A 124 11.19 -0.72 14.71
CA MET A 124 10.22 -1.61 15.38
C MET A 124 10.25 -3.03 14.80
N TYR A 125 9.62 -3.96 15.51
CA TYR A 125 9.39 -5.33 15.06
C TYR A 125 7.91 -5.72 15.18
N THR A 126 7.45 -6.56 14.28
CA THR A 126 6.12 -7.16 14.22
C THR A 126 6.24 -8.66 14.56
N PRO A 127 5.53 -9.14 15.59
CA PRO A 127 5.53 -10.55 15.94
C PRO A 127 4.83 -11.40 14.87
N ILE A 128 5.50 -12.45 14.41
CA ILE A 128 4.98 -13.48 13.50
C ILE A 128 4.98 -14.80 14.27
N VAL A 129 3.86 -15.51 14.35
CA VAL A 129 3.78 -16.80 15.05
C VAL A 129 3.57 -17.94 14.05
N MET A 130 4.50 -18.89 14.03
CA MET A 130 4.39 -20.13 13.26
C MET A 130 3.60 -21.17 14.07
N VAL A 131 2.64 -21.83 13.43
CA VAL A 131 1.74 -22.81 14.05
C VAL A 131 1.62 -24.07 13.17
N HIS A 132 2.23 -25.16 13.63
CA HIS A 132 2.25 -26.45 12.91
C HIS A 132 0.89 -27.15 12.90
N GLY A 133 0.79 -28.24 12.14
CA GLY A 133 -0.38 -29.11 12.03
C GLY A 133 -0.41 -30.31 12.98
N TRP A 134 -1.36 -31.21 12.73
CA TRP A 134 -1.73 -32.35 13.59
C TRP A 134 -0.60 -33.34 13.94
N THR A 135 0.38 -33.58 13.08
CA THR A 135 1.54 -34.46 13.41
C THR A 135 2.88 -33.74 13.33
N GLY A 136 2.85 -32.41 13.21
CA GLY A 136 4.03 -31.58 13.05
C GLY A 136 4.65 -31.15 14.38
N SER A 137 5.71 -30.36 14.27
CA SER A 137 6.31 -29.59 15.35
C SER A 137 6.81 -28.27 14.76
N ASP A 138 7.03 -27.26 15.60
CA ASP A 138 7.55 -25.94 15.18
C ASP A 138 9.01 -25.72 15.57
N THR A 139 9.68 -26.79 16.00
CA THR A 139 11.10 -26.74 16.35
C THR A 139 11.95 -26.27 15.15
N HIS A 140 12.56 -25.10 15.29
CA HIS A 140 13.49 -24.55 14.31
C HIS A 140 14.94 -24.85 14.72
N ASP A 141 15.54 -25.84 14.07
CA ASP A 141 16.88 -26.32 14.36
C ASP A 141 17.66 -26.66 13.08
N ALA A 142 18.98 -26.85 13.23
CA ALA A 142 19.86 -27.18 12.10
C ALA A 142 19.54 -28.54 11.45
N ALA A 143 18.78 -29.41 12.13
CA ALA A 143 18.31 -30.67 11.58
C ALA A 143 17.08 -30.49 10.68
N GLY A 144 16.43 -29.31 10.72
CA GLY A 144 15.29 -28.97 9.87
C GLY A 144 14.07 -29.82 10.19
N ARG A 145 13.83 -30.15 11.47
CA ARG A 145 12.77 -31.10 11.87
C ARG A 145 11.38 -30.51 11.97
N GLY A 146 11.25 -29.21 12.24
CA GLY A 146 9.95 -28.53 12.31
C GLY A 146 9.34 -28.28 10.93
N ALA A 147 8.01 -28.18 10.87
CA ALA A 147 7.22 -28.04 9.65
C ALA A 147 7.67 -26.85 8.78
N PHE A 148 8.09 -25.75 9.40
CA PHE A 148 8.56 -24.55 8.72
C PHE A 148 10.09 -24.40 8.68
N SER A 149 10.82 -25.37 9.21
CA SER A 149 12.29 -25.38 9.31
C SER A 149 12.96 -26.10 8.13
N HIS A 150 12.19 -26.79 7.30
CA HIS A 150 12.70 -27.40 6.06
C HIS A 150 13.17 -26.33 5.07
N ARG A 151 14.18 -26.67 4.26
CA ARG A 151 14.64 -25.80 3.17
C ARG A 151 13.55 -25.69 2.11
N ILE A 152 13.48 -24.52 1.47
CA ILE A 152 12.54 -24.25 0.38
C ILE A 152 13.09 -24.84 -0.93
N ASP A 153 13.13 -26.16 -1.06
CA ASP A 153 13.84 -26.86 -2.13
C ASP A 153 12.94 -27.43 -3.22
N LEU A 154 11.63 -27.13 -3.18
CA LEU A 154 10.65 -27.66 -4.12
C LEU A 154 10.04 -26.56 -5.02
N THR A 155 9.70 -26.95 -6.24
CA THR A 155 8.94 -26.14 -7.20
C THR A 155 7.98 -27.05 -7.97
N ALA A 156 6.82 -26.53 -8.36
CA ALA A 156 5.94 -27.22 -9.30
C ALA A 156 6.38 -27.03 -10.76
N ASN A 157 7.29 -26.09 -11.02
CA ASN A 157 7.88 -25.91 -12.34
C ASN A 157 8.88 -27.03 -12.65
N ARG A 158 8.51 -27.94 -13.55
CA ARG A 158 9.33 -29.10 -13.95
C ARG A 158 10.62 -28.77 -14.69
N LEU A 159 10.71 -27.56 -15.23
CA LEU A 159 11.91 -27.07 -15.91
C LEU A 159 12.83 -26.31 -14.95
N GLY A 160 12.32 -25.95 -13.77
CA GLY A 160 13.05 -25.21 -12.75
C GLY A 160 13.69 -26.14 -11.73
N THR A 161 14.75 -25.65 -11.10
CA THR A 161 15.27 -26.15 -9.83
C THR A 161 15.30 -24.97 -8.86
N VAL A 162 15.09 -25.24 -7.57
CA VAL A 162 15.20 -24.22 -6.54
C VAL A 162 16.52 -24.41 -5.83
N THR A 163 17.38 -23.40 -5.89
CA THR A 163 18.65 -23.35 -5.17
C THR A 163 18.57 -22.26 -4.13
N THR A 164 17.91 -22.56 -3.02
CA THR A 164 17.86 -21.70 -1.84
C THR A 164 18.40 -22.46 -0.65
N THR A 165 19.00 -21.73 0.27
CA THR A 165 19.62 -22.26 1.48
C THR A 165 18.73 -22.11 2.69
N ARG A 166 17.76 -21.18 2.65
CA ARG A 166 16.90 -20.81 3.79
C ARG A 166 15.61 -21.63 3.87
N SER A 167 15.12 -21.76 5.10
CA SER A 167 13.78 -22.23 5.45
C SER A 167 12.72 -21.12 5.30
N LEU A 168 11.43 -21.43 5.50
CA LEU A 168 10.38 -20.40 5.56
C LEU A 168 10.59 -19.46 6.76
N ILE A 169 10.97 -20.01 7.92
CA ILE A 169 11.33 -19.19 9.07
C ILE A 169 12.49 -18.25 8.73
N GLY A 170 13.57 -18.76 8.13
CA GLY A 170 14.70 -17.93 7.69
C GLY A 170 14.32 -16.91 6.61
N GLN A 171 13.34 -17.23 5.76
CA GLN A 171 12.80 -16.28 4.80
C GLN A 171 12.08 -15.12 5.48
N PHE A 172 11.25 -15.36 6.50
CA PHE A 172 10.63 -14.29 7.29
C PHE A 172 11.63 -13.52 8.16
N GLN A 173 12.59 -14.20 8.78
CA GLN A 173 13.67 -13.55 9.55
C GLN A 173 14.51 -12.58 8.72
N SER A 174 14.54 -12.74 7.38
CA SER A 174 15.22 -11.82 6.46
C SER A 174 14.44 -10.54 6.16
N LEU A 175 13.17 -10.44 6.56
CA LEU A 175 12.39 -9.21 6.41
C LEU A 175 12.75 -8.20 7.51
N PRO A 176 13.09 -6.95 7.15
CA PRO A 176 13.14 -5.86 8.11
C PRO A 176 11.81 -5.71 8.85
N GLY A 177 11.87 -5.67 10.18
CA GLY A 177 10.69 -5.57 11.04
C GLY A 177 10.05 -6.90 11.41
N ALA A 178 10.52 -8.05 10.94
CA ALA A 178 9.95 -9.33 11.36
C ALA A 178 10.55 -9.83 12.68
N ALA A 179 9.72 -10.37 13.59
CA ALA A 179 10.16 -11.14 14.75
C ALA A 179 9.41 -12.47 14.79
N VAL A 180 10.11 -13.58 14.47
CA VAL A 180 9.46 -14.87 14.23
C VAL A 180 9.49 -15.73 15.49
N PHE A 181 8.31 -16.13 15.95
CA PHE A 181 8.07 -17.02 17.06
C PHE A 181 7.52 -18.35 16.56
N THR A 182 7.80 -19.41 17.32
CA THR A 182 7.31 -20.77 17.09
C THR A 182 6.40 -21.15 18.25
N PHE A 183 5.25 -21.75 17.95
CA PHE A 183 4.30 -22.26 18.95
C PHE A 183 4.10 -23.77 18.75
N ASP A 184 4.87 -24.55 19.50
CA ASP A 184 4.89 -26.01 19.38
C ASP A 184 3.94 -26.64 20.41
N TYR A 185 2.83 -27.20 19.93
CA TYR A 185 1.84 -27.95 20.71
C TYR A 185 1.88 -29.45 20.40
N HIS A 186 2.99 -29.95 19.83
CA HIS A 186 3.16 -31.33 19.38
C HIS A 186 2.67 -32.40 20.38
N PRO A 187 2.92 -32.31 21.71
CA PRO A 187 2.44 -33.32 22.67
C PRO A 187 0.92 -33.50 22.69
N TYR A 188 0.16 -32.45 22.33
CA TYR A 188 -1.31 -32.43 22.36
C TYR A 188 -1.93 -32.39 20.97
N SER A 189 -1.11 -32.46 19.92
CA SER A 189 -1.52 -32.23 18.54
C SER A 189 -2.65 -33.13 18.05
N ALA A 190 -2.84 -34.31 18.63
CA ALA A 190 -3.95 -35.22 18.33
C ALA A 190 -5.33 -34.83 18.91
N ARG A 191 -5.41 -33.76 19.70
CA ARG A 191 -6.65 -33.23 20.28
C ARG A 191 -7.29 -32.18 19.37
N TRP A 192 -8.57 -31.88 19.61
CA TRP A 192 -9.27 -30.87 18.81
C TRP A 192 -8.86 -29.45 19.20
N VAL A 193 -9.10 -28.49 18.30
CA VAL A 193 -8.61 -27.11 18.41
C VAL A 193 -9.15 -26.32 19.60
N ASP A 194 -10.21 -26.82 20.25
CA ASP A 194 -10.82 -26.24 21.45
C ASP A 194 -10.18 -26.71 22.76
N ASP A 195 -9.30 -27.72 22.72
CA ASP A 195 -8.51 -28.16 23.87
C ASP A 195 -7.58 -27.03 24.35
N ALA A 196 -7.37 -26.96 25.66
CA ALA A 196 -6.65 -25.87 26.32
C ALA A 196 -5.23 -25.62 25.79
N HIS A 197 -4.56 -26.65 25.22
CA HIS A 197 -3.21 -26.59 24.67
C HIS A 197 -3.13 -26.13 23.20
N LEU A 198 -4.27 -26.01 22.52
CA LEU A 198 -4.33 -25.62 21.11
C LEU A 198 -4.79 -24.17 20.97
N GLY A 199 -6.04 -23.94 20.58
CA GLY A 199 -6.56 -22.61 20.28
C GLY A 199 -6.52 -21.65 21.48
N PRO A 200 -6.96 -22.06 22.69
CA PRO A 200 -6.82 -21.27 23.92
C PRO A 200 -5.36 -20.92 24.26
N ALA A 201 -4.42 -21.87 24.18
CA ALA A 201 -3.00 -21.61 24.45
C ALA A 201 -2.42 -20.62 23.43
N LEU A 202 -2.66 -20.83 22.14
CA LEU A 202 -2.26 -19.87 21.09
C LEU A 202 -2.85 -18.48 21.34
N GLY A 203 -4.10 -18.40 21.80
CA GLY A 203 -4.73 -17.13 22.19
C GLY A 203 -3.95 -16.38 23.28
N LYS A 204 -3.45 -17.08 24.31
CA LYS A 204 -2.58 -16.47 25.35
C LYS A 204 -1.27 -15.94 24.76
N VAL A 205 -0.68 -16.66 23.81
CA VAL A 205 0.56 -16.25 23.13
C VAL A 205 0.34 -14.97 22.33
N ILE A 206 -0.72 -14.93 21.53
CA ILE A 206 -1.11 -13.75 20.74
C ILE A 206 -1.33 -12.55 21.65
N ASP A 207 -2.10 -12.71 22.72
CA ASP A 207 -2.39 -11.63 23.67
C ASP A 207 -1.11 -11.08 24.33
N CYS A 208 -0.18 -11.96 24.69
CA CYS A 208 1.09 -11.57 25.30
C CYS A 208 1.98 -10.82 24.31
N LEU A 209 2.17 -11.36 23.09
CA LEU A 209 2.99 -10.73 22.07
C LEU A 209 2.41 -9.39 21.62
N TYR A 210 1.09 -9.29 21.49
CA TYR A 210 0.39 -8.04 21.20
C TYR A 210 0.69 -6.97 22.27
N ARG A 211 0.55 -7.31 23.56
CA ARG A 211 0.84 -6.39 24.67
C ARG A 211 2.31 -6.02 24.77
N ALA A 212 3.21 -6.99 24.57
CA ALA A 212 4.66 -6.79 24.73
C ALA A 212 5.27 -5.97 23.58
N SER A 213 4.78 -6.16 22.36
CA SER A 213 5.26 -5.45 21.17
C SER A 213 4.53 -4.14 20.89
N GLY A 214 3.28 -4.01 21.35
CA GLY A 214 2.38 -2.93 20.92
C GLY A 214 2.01 -3.02 19.44
N GLN A 215 2.19 -4.20 18.82
CA GLN A 215 1.94 -4.44 17.40
C GLN A 215 0.94 -5.59 17.24
N LYS A 216 0.07 -5.50 16.22
CA LYS A 216 -0.75 -6.64 15.81
C LYS A 216 0.13 -7.80 15.37
N VAL A 217 -0.28 -9.01 15.74
CA VAL A 217 0.41 -10.27 15.46
C VAL A 217 0.02 -10.77 14.07
N ILE A 218 1.00 -11.29 13.34
CA ILE A 218 0.79 -12.08 12.12
C ILE A 218 0.88 -13.56 12.51
N VAL A 219 -0.02 -14.40 12.00
CA VAL A 219 0.02 -15.85 12.28
C VAL A 219 0.16 -16.65 11.00
N VAL A 220 1.06 -17.63 10.97
CA VAL A 220 1.29 -18.52 9.84
C VAL A 220 0.99 -19.94 10.26
N GLY A 221 -0.15 -20.47 9.80
CA GLY A 221 -0.65 -21.79 10.17
C GLY A 221 -0.48 -22.81 9.05
N HIS A 222 -0.10 -24.05 9.40
CA HIS A 222 -0.10 -25.18 8.47
C HIS A 222 -1.13 -26.21 8.89
N SER A 223 -1.89 -26.75 7.92
CA SER A 223 -2.86 -27.83 8.15
C SER A 223 -3.83 -27.47 9.28
N MET A 224 -3.98 -28.33 10.29
CA MET A 224 -4.78 -28.08 11.49
C MET A 224 -4.33 -26.81 12.25
N GLY A 225 -3.07 -26.39 12.15
CA GLY A 225 -2.57 -25.16 12.74
C GLY A 225 -3.35 -23.92 12.31
N GLY A 226 -3.82 -23.86 11.06
CA GLY A 226 -4.71 -22.79 10.62
C GLY A 226 -6.09 -22.82 11.31
N LEU A 227 -6.62 -24.01 11.62
CA LEU A 227 -7.86 -24.14 12.42
C LEU A 227 -7.63 -23.77 13.89
N VAL A 228 -6.47 -24.09 14.45
CA VAL A 228 -6.05 -23.63 15.79
C VAL A 228 -6.00 -22.11 15.83
N THR A 229 -5.42 -21.48 14.80
CA THR A 229 -5.43 -20.03 14.62
C THR A 229 -6.85 -19.48 14.49
N ARG A 230 -7.71 -20.10 13.68
CA ARG A 230 -9.12 -19.68 13.53
C ARG A 230 -9.88 -19.73 14.84
N TYR A 231 -9.67 -20.78 15.62
CA TYR A 231 -10.24 -20.87 16.96
C TYR A 231 -9.74 -19.73 17.83
N ALA A 232 -8.42 -19.53 17.96
CA ALA A 232 -7.85 -18.45 18.77
C ALA A 232 -8.38 -17.06 18.35
N ALA A 233 -8.43 -16.80 17.05
CA ALA A 233 -8.86 -15.52 16.46
C ALA A 233 -10.32 -15.17 16.77
N THR A 234 -11.20 -16.18 16.90
CA THR A 234 -12.66 -15.99 17.05
C THR A 234 -13.15 -16.04 18.50
N HIS A 235 -12.21 -16.11 19.44
CA HIS A 235 -12.46 -16.12 20.88
C HIS A 235 -11.99 -14.81 21.53
N PRO A 236 -12.58 -14.41 22.67
CA PRO A 236 -12.27 -13.14 23.31
C PRO A 236 -10.77 -12.91 23.51
N GLY A 237 -10.32 -11.73 23.11
CA GLY A 237 -8.96 -11.23 23.25
C GLY A 237 -8.81 -10.24 24.38
N VAL A 238 -7.77 -9.42 24.30
CA VAL A 238 -7.49 -8.30 25.21
C VAL A 238 -8.49 -7.16 25.02
N SER A 239 -8.90 -6.92 23.78
CA SER A 239 -9.57 -5.69 23.36
C SER A 239 -11.04 -5.89 22.95
N GLY A 240 -11.54 -7.13 22.92
CA GLY A 240 -12.87 -7.38 22.36
C GLY A 240 -13.40 -8.81 22.48
N PRO A 241 -14.58 -9.06 21.86
CA PRO A 241 -15.25 -10.37 21.88
C PRO A 241 -14.54 -11.44 21.03
N ASP A 242 -13.61 -11.02 20.18
CA ASP A 242 -12.68 -11.82 19.38
C ASP A 242 -11.29 -11.16 19.39
N ARG A 243 -10.30 -11.74 18.69
CA ARG A 243 -8.92 -11.23 18.61
C ARG A 243 -8.63 -10.38 17.37
N ALA A 244 -9.66 -9.76 16.79
CA ALA A 244 -9.50 -9.02 15.53
C ALA A 244 -8.73 -7.68 15.68
N ALA A 245 -8.56 -7.20 16.91
CA ALA A 245 -7.72 -6.05 17.23
C ALA A 245 -6.26 -6.44 17.47
N GLU A 246 -6.00 -7.71 17.80
CA GLU A 246 -4.71 -8.27 18.15
C GLU A 246 -4.01 -8.93 16.97
N ILE A 247 -4.77 -9.43 15.99
CA ILE A 247 -4.26 -10.10 14.78
C ILE A 247 -4.49 -9.18 13.57
N SER A 248 -3.47 -9.01 12.73
CA SER A 248 -3.61 -8.27 11.46
C SER A 248 -3.82 -9.21 10.27
N THR A 249 -2.95 -10.22 10.15
CA THR A 249 -2.88 -11.10 9.00
C THR A 249 -2.70 -12.55 9.43
N VAL A 250 -3.37 -13.46 8.73
CA VAL A 250 -3.19 -14.91 8.85
C VAL A 250 -2.84 -15.49 7.48
N VAL A 251 -1.73 -16.23 7.41
CA VAL A 251 -1.37 -17.02 6.23
C VAL A 251 -1.57 -18.49 6.55
N THR A 252 -2.35 -19.20 5.73
CA THR A 252 -2.61 -20.64 5.95
C THR A 252 -2.05 -21.50 4.82
N PHE A 253 -1.47 -22.66 5.16
CA PHE A 253 -1.01 -23.66 4.20
C PHE A 253 -1.86 -24.93 4.34
N GLY A 254 -2.69 -25.23 3.34
CA GLY A 254 -3.46 -26.47 3.27
C GLY A 254 -4.46 -26.66 4.40
N THR A 255 -4.99 -25.60 5.00
CA THR A 255 -5.85 -25.73 6.19
C THR A 255 -7.22 -26.33 5.85
N PRO A 256 -7.67 -27.41 6.51
CA PRO A 256 -8.92 -28.10 6.18
C PRO A 256 -10.18 -27.37 6.71
N GLU A 257 -10.48 -26.18 6.20
CA GLU A 257 -11.60 -25.34 6.67
C GLU A 257 -12.98 -25.98 6.54
N THR A 258 -13.16 -26.89 5.58
CA THR A 258 -14.38 -27.69 5.38
C THR A 258 -14.15 -29.19 5.60
N GLY A 259 -12.94 -29.57 5.95
CA GLY A 259 -12.51 -30.93 6.27
C GLY A 259 -11.50 -31.52 5.29
N SER A 260 -10.96 -32.67 5.69
CA SER A 260 -9.94 -33.42 4.97
C SER A 260 -10.55 -34.66 4.32
N VAL A 261 -10.06 -34.98 3.10
CA VAL A 261 -10.42 -36.22 2.39
C VAL A 261 -9.74 -37.43 3.03
N ALA A 262 -8.56 -37.24 3.62
CA ALA A 262 -7.85 -38.30 4.35
C ALA A 262 -8.58 -38.73 5.62
N ALA A 263 -9.36 -37.85 6.25
CA ALA A 263 -10.17 -38.21 7.41
C ALA A 263 -11.38 -39.12 7.06
N LEU A 264 -11.75 -39.22 5.77
CA LEU A 264 -12.76 -40.17 5.26
C LEU A 264 -12.22 -41.60 5.10
N LEU A 265 -10.93 -41.84 5.34
CA LEU A 265 -10.26 -43.14 5.17
C LEU A 265 -10.57 -44.19 6.24
N GLY A 266 -11.56 -43.97 7.12
CA GLY A 266 -12.03 -45.01 8.05
C GLY A 266 -12.60 -46.20 7.26
N GLU A 267 -12.07 -47.41 7.50
CA GLU A 267 -12.15 -48.61 6.64
C GLU A 267 -13.56 -49.07 6.21
N ALA A 268 -14.66 -48.52 6.74
CA ALA A 268 -16.01 -48.92 6.35
C ALA A 268 -16.59 -48.20 5.11
N GLY A 269 -16.01 -47.06 4.67
CA GLY A 269 -16.63 -46.20 3.64
C GLY A 269 -15.95 -46.15 2.27
N LEU A 270 -14.67 -46.50 2.19
CA LEU A 270 -13.87 -46.35 0.96
C LEU A 270 -14.34 -47.24 -0.18
N ASP A 271 -14.74 -48.46 0.13
CA ASP A 271 -15.07 -49.45 -0.90
C ASP A 271 -16.38 -49.13 -1.62
N ALA A 272 -17.37 -48.59 -0.91
CA ALA A 272 -18.63 -48.12 -1.46
C ALA A 272 -18.50 -46.73 -2.12
N GLY A 273 -17.75 -45.80 -1.51
CA GLY A 273 -17.57 -44.45 -2.03
C GLY A 273 -16.71 -44.37 -3.29
N ALA A 274 -15.64 -45.17 -3.38
CA ALA A 274 -14.79 -45.26 -4.57
C ALA A 274 -15.52 -45.80 -5.82
N ALA A 275 -16.67 -46.45 -5.66
CA ALA A 275 -17.49 -46.88 -6.78
C ALA A 275 -18.28 -45.73 -7.43
N THR A 276 -18.44 -44.60 -6.72
CA THR A 276 -19.30 -43.48 -7.13
C THR A 276 -18.59 -42.13 -7.18
N ASP A 277 -17.41 -42.00 -6.58
CA ASP A 277 -16.64 -40.77 -6.49
C ASP A 277 -15.21 -40.98 -7.02
N ASP A 278 -14.84 -40.22 -8.06
CA ASP A 278 -13.55 -40.36 -8.75
C ASP A 278 -12.35 -40.00 -7.85
N LEU A 279 -12.51 -39.07 -6.90
CA LEU A 279 -11.47 -38.67 -5.96
C LEU A 279 -11.19 -39.82 -4.99
N LEU A 280 -12.24 -40.41 -4.40
CA LEU A 280 -12.11 -41.58 -3.54
C LEU A 280 -11.56 -42.80 -4.31
N ALA A 281 -11.93 -42.95 -5.59
CA ALA A 281 -11.39 -44.01 -6.46
C ALA A 281 -9.86 -43.86 -6.67
N VAL A 282 -9.39 -42.65 -6.94
CA VAL A 282 -7.95 -42.37 -7.09
C VAL A 282 -7.20 -42.59 -5.78
N VAL A 283 -7.73 -42.09 -4.67
CA VAL A 283 -7.12 -42.27 -3.35
C VAL A 283 -7.07 -43.76 -2.97
N ARG A 284 -8.14 -44.53 -3.24
CA ARG A 284 -8.16 -45.99 -3.05
C ARG A 284 -7.14 -46.70 -3.93
N LEU A 285 -7.00 -46.32 -5.20
CA LEU A 285 -6.01 -46.92 -6.12
C LEU A 285 -4.57 -46.69 -5.63
N ILE A 286 -4.28 -45.50 -5.11
CA ILE A 286 -3.00 -45.17 -4.48
C ILE A 286 -2.77 -46.06 -3.26
N LEU A 287 -3.76 -46.18 -2.37
CA LEU A 287 -3.69 -47.00 -1.15
C LEU A 287 -3.64 -48.51 -1.42
N ALA A 288 -4.30 -49.00 -2.47
CA ALA A 288 -4.20 -50.40 -2.89
C ALA A 288 -2.79 -50.73 -3.40
N SER A 289 -2.17 -49.77 -4.10
CA SER A 289 -0.78 -49.87 -4.56
C SER A 289 0.21 -49.89 -3.37
N CYS A 290 -0.11 -49.19 -2.28
CA CYS A 290 0.61 -49.28 -1.00
C CYS A 290 0.60 -50.71 -0.41
N GLY A 291 -0.58 -51.36 -0.35
CA GLY A 291 -0.75 -52.68 0.28
C GLY A 291 -0.09 -53.85 -0.46
N GLN A 292 0.08 -53.73 -1.78
CA GLN A 292 0.78 -54.75 -2.59
C GLN A 292 2.32 -54.62 -2.53
N LEU A 293 2.85 -53.43 -2.26
CA LEU A 293 4.30 -53.19 -2.18
C LEU A 293 4.86 -53.55 -0.80
N THR A 294 4.10 -53.38 0.28
CA THR A 294 4.50 -53.77 1.65
C THR A 294 4.45 -55.28 1.91
N THR A 295 3.78 -56.06 1.06
CA THR A 295 3.67 -57.53 1.19
C THR A 295 4.76 -58.31 0.46
N ALA A 296 5.54 -57.68 -0.44
CA ALA A 296 6.55 -58.36 -1.25
C ALA A 296 7.99 -58.22 -0.74
N ASP A 297 8.35 -57.10 -0.10
CA ASP A 297 9.61 -56.89 0.64
C ASP A 297 9.45 -55.65 1.55
N ILE A 298 9.74 -55.76 2.85
CA ILE A 298 9.73 -54.60 3.77
C ILE A 298 10.99 -53.78 3.49
N THR A 299 10.89 -52.89 2.51
CA THR A 299 11.88 -51.82 2.30
C THR A 299 11.41 -50.58 3.07
N THR A 300 12.28 -50.00 3.88
CA THR A 300 12.05 -48.69 4.50
C THR A 300 12.26 -47.59 3.46
N GLY A 301 11.41 -46.56 3.46
CA GLY A 301 11.36 -45.51 2.44
C GLY A 301 10.24 -45.68 1.40
N THR A 302 9.23 -46.50 1.71
CA THR A 302 8.08 -46.74 0.82
C THR A 302 6.99 -45.67 0.97
N LEU A 303 6.03 -45.69 0.03
CA LEU A 303 4.85 -44.82 -0.02
C LEU A 303 4.07 -44.76 1.31
N CYS A 304 4.08 -45.85 2.08
CA CYS A 304 3.39 -46.01 3.37
C CYS A 304 4.12 -45.37 4.55
N ASP A 305 5.42 -45.11 4.42
CA ASP A 305 6.24 -44.52 5.49
C ASP A 305 6.09 -42.99 5.56
N ARG A 306 5.55 -42.37 4.49
CA ARG A 306 5.34 -40.91 4.36
C ARG A 306 3.88 -40.48 4.41
N LEU A 307 2.95 -41.40 4.24
CA LEU A 307 1.58 -41.19 4.69
C LEU A 307 1.62 -41.20 6.23
N PRO A 308 0.86 -40.33 6.93
CA PRO A 308 0.87 -40.31 8.39
C PRO A 308 0.52 -41.71 8.93
N ALA A 309 1.45 -42.33 9.65
CA ALA A 309 1.22 -43.60 10.34
C ALA A 309 0.63 -43.33 11.74
N PRO A 310 -0.19 -44.23 12.34
CA PRO A 310 -1.01 -45.32 11.77
C PRO A 310 -2.47 -44.86 11.56
N VAL A 311 -3.34 -45.74 11.05
CA VAL A 311 -4.82 -45.60 11.05
C VAL A 311 -5.35 -45.06 12.39
N ALA A 312 -4.70 -45.40 13.51
CA ALA A 312 -5.00 -44.90 14.86
C ALA A 312 -4.92 -43.38 15.02
N ALA A 313 -4.10 -42.68 14.23
CA ALA A 313 -4.09 -41.23 14.20
C ALA A 313 -5.48 -40.73 13.73
N PHE A 314 -6.04 -41.28 12.65
CA PHE A 314 -7.36 -40.86 12.14
C PHE A 314 -8.53 -41.20 13.08
N GLU A 315 -8.28 -42.04 14.08
CA GLU A 315 -9.20 -42.33 15.17
C GLU A 315 -9.10 -41.34 16.35
N SER A 316 -8.07 -40.49 16.40
CA SER A 316 -7.95 -39.41 17.39
C SER A 316 -9.09 -38.39 17.30
N GLN A 317 -9.27 -37.60 18.36
CA GLN A 317 -10.28 -36.53 18.41
C GLN A 317 -10.10 -35.56 17.24
N ALA A 318 -8.86 -35.14 16.96
CA ALA A 318 -8.54 -34.32 15.80
C ALA A 318 -8.91 -35.02 14.48
N GLY A 319 -8.48 -36.27 14.29
CA GLY A 319 -8.76 -37.04 13.08
C GLY A 319 -10.26 -37.18 12.77
N GLN A 320 -11.09 -37.43 13.80
CA GLN A 320 -12.54 -37.51 13.64
C GLN A 320 -13.18 -36.16 13.34
N ALA A 321 -12.72 -35.11 14.02
CA ALA A 321 -13.21 -33.75 13.84
C ALA A 321 -12.81 -33.14 12.50
N LEU A 322 -11.68 -33.56 11.91
CA LEU A 322 -11.24 -33.13 10.58
C LEU A 322 -12.03 -33.75 9.42
N ARG A 323 -12.95 -34.69 9.68
CA ARG A 323 -13.80 -35.29 8.65
C ARG A 323 -14.67 -34.23 7.97
N ALA A 324 -14.73 -34.29 6.64
CA ALA A 324 -15.63 -33.43 5.87
C ALA A 324 -17.06 -33.50 6.41
N GLY A 325 -17.63 -32.35 6.78
CA GLY A 325 -18.98 -32.27 7.35
C GLY A 325 -19.11 -32.71 8.82
N SER A 326 -18.02 -32.82 9.58
CA SER A 326 -18.09 -33.08 11.03
C SER A 326 -18.86 -31.97 11.77
N ALA A 327 -19.40 -32.31 12.95
CA ALA A 327 -20.07 -31.32 13.80
C ALA A 327 -19.07 -30.29 14.34
N GLN A 328 -17.85 -30.74 14.63
CA GLN A 328 -16.76 -29.94 15.17
C GLN A 328 -16.32 -28.83 14.21
N LEU A 329 -16.11 -29.14 12.92
CA LEU A 329 -15.77 -28.12 11.91
C LEU A 329 -16.91 -27.13 11.70
N ARG A 330 -18.16 -27.60 11.67
CA ARG A 330 -19.35 -26.72 11.55
C ARG A 330 -19.53 -25.79 12.75
N ALA A 331 -19.02 -26.17 13.92
CA ALA A 331 -19.10 -25.35 15.13
C ALA A 331 -18.08 -24.20 15.16
N LEU A 332 -17.02 -24.26 14.33
CA LEU A 332 -16.04 -23.18 14.27
C LEU A 332 -16.67 -21.92 13.67
N LYS A 333 -16.53 -20.80 14.39
CA LYS A 333 -16.95 -19.48 13.93
C LYS A 333 -16.15 -19.07 12.67
N PRO A 334 -16.72 -18.33 11.72
CA PRO A 334 -15.96 -17.80 10.60
C PRO A 334 -14.88 -16.82 11.06
N TRP A 335 -13.86 -16.59 10.23
CA TRP A 335 -12.81 -15.60 10.50
C TRP A 335 -13.41 -14.20 10.78
N PRO A 336 -12.86 -13.44 11.75
CA PRO A 336 -13.27 -12.05 11.96
C PRO A 336 -12.97 -11.21 10.72
N LYS A 337 -13.91 -10.36 10.28
CA LYS A 337 -13.82 -9.62 9.00
C LYS A 337 -12.64 -8.65 8.87
N SER A 338 -12.05 -8.21 9.99
CA SER A 338 -10.91 -7.29 9.99
C SER A 338 -9.56 -7.99 10.09
N VAL A 339 -9.53 -9.32 10.14
CA VAL A 339 -8.32 -10.13 10.01
C VAL A 339 -8.19 -10.52 8.55
N PHE A 340 -7.11 -10.13 7.90
CA PHE A 340 -6.85 -10.51 6.51
C PHE A 340 -6.35 -11.95 6.46
N VAL A 341 -7.01 -12.81 5.67
CA VAL A 341 -6.64 -14.23 5.54
C VAL A 341 -6.15 -14.53 4.13
N ASP A 342 -4.89 -14.94 4.00
CA ASP A 342 -4.31 -15.46 2.76
C ASP A 342 -4.17 -16.99 2.84
N ALA A 343 -4.91 -17.69 1.98
CA ALA A 343 -4.96 -19.14 1.98
C ALA A 343 -4.18 -19.75 0.81
N LEU A 344 -3.24 -20.62 1.16
CA LEU A 344 -2.30 -21.25 0.25
C LEU A 344 -2.57 -22.76 0.19
N GLY A 345 -2.71 -23.31 -1.01
CA GLY A 345 -3.09 -24.72 -1.20
C GLY A 345 -2.29 -25.46 -2.26
N GLY A 346 -2.11 -26.76 -2.07
CA GLY A 346 -1.64 -27.67 -3.11
C GLY A 346 -2.79 -28.17 -3.98
N ARG A 347 -2.53 -28.33 -5.29
CA ARG A 347 -3.47 -28.92 -6.24
C ARG A 347 -2.78 -29.99 -7.08
N THR A 348 -2.95 -31.23 -6.66
CA THR A 348 -2.45 -32.43 -7.31
C THR A 348 -3.53 -32.98 -8.22
N ARG A 349 -3.22 -33.11 -9.52
CA ARG A 349 -4.12 -33.72 -10.49
C ARG A 349 -3.57 -35.05 -10.99
N PHE A 350 -4.38 -36.10 -10.92
CA PHE A 350 -4.04 -37.38 -11.53
C PHE A 350 -4.77 -37.56 -12.85
N GLN A 351 -4.02 -37.92 -13.88
CA GLN A 351 -4.55 -38.35 -15.17
C GLN A 351 -4.86 -39.85 -15.08
N VAL A 352 -6.14 -40.19 -14.93
CA VAL A 352 -6.62 -41.57 -14.89
C VAL A 352 -7.19 -41.97 -16.24
N ARG A 353 -7.29 -43.28 -16.50
CA ARG A 353 -7.93 -43.79 -17.72
C ARG A 353 -9.40 -43.39 -17.74
N ASP A 354 -9.84 -42.81 -18.85
CA ASP A 354 -11.26 -42.55 -19.08
C ASP A 354 -11.99 -43.87 -19.37
N MET A 355 -13.04 -44.17 -18.59
CA MET A 355 -13.78 -45.45 -18.64
C MET A 355 -15.11 -45.35 -19.40
N GLY A 356 -15.33 -44.27 -20.16
CA GLY A 356 -16.54 -44.13 -20.99
C GLY A 356 -16.65 -45.18 -22.11
N TRP A 357 -17.88 -45.52 -22.51
CA TRP A 357 -18.18 -46.48 -23.59
C TRP A 357 -17.51 -46.14 -24.95
N PHE A 358 -17.19 -44.86 -25.17
CA PHE A 358 -16.49 -44.37 -26.36
C PHE A 358 -15.07 -43.86 -26.06
N ALA A 359 -14.53 -44.12 -24.87
CA ALA A 359 -13.20 -43.66 -24.48
C ALA A 359 -12.11 -44.51 -25.14
N LEU A 360 -11.23 -43.84 -25.88
CA LEU A 360 -10.07 -44.48 -26.49
C LEU A 360 -9.07 -44.92 -25.41
N PRO A 361 -8.23 -45.94 -25.64
CA PRO A 361 -7.27 -46.46 -24.64
C PRO A 361 -6.29 -45.40 -24.09
N TRP A 362 -6.03 -44.35 -24.87
CA TRP A 362 -5.18 -43.20 -24.52
C TRP A 362 -5.96 -41.99 -23.96
N SER A 363 -7.29 -42.07 -23.88
CA SER A 363 -8.13 -41.04 -23.26
C SER A 363 -7.88 -41.04 -21.74
N THR A 364 -7.65 -39.86 -21.19
CA THR A 364 -7.53 -39.69 -19.74
C THR A 364 -8.50 -38.63 -19.23
N LYS A 365 -9.01 -38.87 -18.03
CA LYS A 365 -9.72 -37.88 -17.23
C LYS A 365 -8.78 -37.36 -16.15
N SER A 366 -8.84 -36.06 -15.88
CA SER A 366 -8.10 -35.44 -14.79
C SER A 366 -8.96 -35.46 -13.52
N VAL A 367 -8.43 -35.99 -12.43
CA VAL A 367 -9.03 -35.96 -11.09
C VAL A 367 -8.20 -35.07 -10.19
N ASP A 368 -8.82 -34.07 -9.56
CA ASP A 368 -8.17 -33.18 -8.60
C ASP A 368 -8.27 -33.77 -7.19
N THR A 369 -7.12 -33.98 -6.55
CA THR A 369 -7.02 -34.57 -5.22
C THR A 369 -6.52 -33.56 -4.18
N GLY A 370 -6.50 -32.26 -4.51
CA GLY A 370 -5.93 -31.22 -3.65
C GLY A 370 -4.48 -31.52 -3.31
N ASP A 371 -4.09 -31.36 -2.05
CA ASP A 371 -2.72 -31.65 -1.60
C ASP A 371 -2.52 -33.08 -1.09
N LEU A 372 -3.45 -33.98 -1.46
CA LEU A 372 -3.60 -35.39 -1.04
C LEU A 372 -4.19 -35.61 0.37
N ILE A 373 -4.23 -34.57 1.20
CA ILE A 373 -4.87 -34.62 2.53
C ILE A 373 -6.13 -33.75 2.54
N VAL A 374 -6.05 -32.58 1.94
CA VAL A 374 -7.06 -31.52 1.92
C VAL A 374 -7.34 -31.14 0.47
N THR A 375 -8.62 -31.00 0.12
CA THR A 375 -8.99 -30.50 -1.21
C THR A 375 -8.58 -29.03 -1.34
N ALA A 376 -8.28 -28.59 -2.57
CA ALA A 376 -7.99 -27.17 -2.81
C ALA A 376 -9.16 -26.28 -2.36
N ASP A 377 -10.41 -26.68 -2.61
CA ASP A 377 -11.58 -25.88 -2.21
C ASP A 377 -11.70 -25.78 -0.68
N SER A 378 -11.42 -26.86 0.06
CA SER A 378 -11.38 -26.81 1.52
C SER A 378 -10.21 -25.96 2.03
N ALA A 379 -9.06 -25.96 1.35
CA ALA A 379 -7.88 -25.19 1.77
C ALA A 379 -8.09 -23.68 1.65
N LEU A 380 -8.94 -23.24 0.71
CA LEU A 380 -9.11 -21.84 0.33
C LEU A 380 -10.40 -21.20 0.89
N GLN A 381 -11.21 -21.98 1.61
CA GLN A 381 -12.53 -21.54 2.04
C GLN A 381 -12.44 -20.39 3.06
N GLY A 382 -13.13 -19.29 2.78
CA GLY A 382 -13.29 -18.18 3.73
C GLY A 382 -12.09 -17.23 3.80
N ALA A 383 -11.16 -17.31 2.84
CA ALA A 383 -10.01 -16.42 2.72
C ALA A 383 -10.31 -15.17 1.88
N ASP A 384 -9.56 -14.09 2.14
CA ASP A 384 -9.60 -12.84 1.37
C ASP A 384 -8.72 -12.91 0.12
N ALA A 385 -7.59 -13.60 0.23
CA ALA A 385 -6.67 -13.93 -0.86
C ALA A 385 -6.41 -15.43 -0.92
N THR A 386 -6.10 -15.92 -2.13
CA THR A 386 -5.86 -17.35 -2.34
C THR A 386 -4.76 -17.58 -3.36
N LYS A 387 -3.91 -18.58 -3.09
CA LYS A 387 -2.92 -19.08 -4.05
C LYS A 387 -2.91 -20.60 -4.07
N THR A 388 -2.83 -21.16 -5.28
CA THR A 388 -2.62 -22.60 -5.45
C THR A 388 -1.40 -22.90 -6.28
N VAL A 389 -0.62 -23.88 -5.85
CA VAL A 389 0.42 -24.51 -6.67
C VAL A 389 -0.16 -25.78 -7.31
N SER A 390 0.09 -26.02 -8.60
CA SER A 390 -0.52 -27.13 -9.35
C SER A 390 0.52 -28.14 -9.83
N CYS A 391 0.31 -29.42 -9.49
CA CYS A 391 1.13 -30.56 -9.91
C CYS A 391 0.27 -31.57 -10.68
N SER A 392 0.86 -32.35 -11.58
CA SER A 392 0.11 -33.31 -12.41
C SER A 392 0.83 -34.65 -12.53
N TYR A 393 0.12 -35.75 -12.36
CA TYR A 393 0.72 -37.09 -12.31
C TYR A 393 -0.04 -38.06 -13.23
N GLN A 394 0.67 -38.99 -13.87
CA GLN A 394 0.11 -39.91 -14.86
C GLN A 394 -0.17 -41.28 -14.24
N LEU A 395 -1.45 -41.66 -14.13
CA LEU A 395 -1.87 -43.01 -13.71
C LEU A 395 -2.29 -43.90 -14.89
N ASN A 396 -2.37 -43.39 -16.12
CA ASN A 396 -2.57 -44.22 -17.31
C ASN A 396 -1.22 -44.76 -17.84
N GLY A 397 -0.97 -46.05 -17.65
CA GLY A 397 0.27 -46.72 -18.10
C GLY A 397 0.52 -46.66 -19.62
N VAL A 398 -0.53 -46.67 -20.45
CA VAL A 398 -0.39 -46.57 -21.92
C VAL A 398 0.03 -45.16 -22.32
N ARG A 399 -0.58 -44.13 -21.71
CA ARG A 399 -0.23 -42.73 -21.97
C ARG A 399 1.14 -42.36 -21.38
N GLY A 400 1.51 -42.90 -20.23
CA GLY A 400 2.84 -42.71 -19.66
C GLY A 400 3.97 -43.22 -20.56
N LEU A 401 3.74 -44.33 -21.26
CA LEU A 401 4.68 -44.87 -22.26
C LEU A 401 4.76 -43.97 -23.50
N THR A 402 3.63 -43.49 -24.03
CA THR A 402 3.62 -42.60 -25.19
C THR A 402 4.27 -41.25 -24.90
N ASP A 403 4.01 -40.68 -23.72
CA ASP A 403 4.59 -39.41 -23.30
C ASP A 403 6.11 -39.52 -23.09
N SER A 404 6.59 -40.65 -22.53
CA SER A 404 8.02 -40.93 -22.36
C SER A 404 8.76 -41.05 -23.69
N VAL A 405 8.15 -41.74 -24.66
CA VAL A 405 8.66 -41.83 -26.04
C VAL A 405 8.69 -40.43 -26.68
N GLY A 406 7.60 -39.67 -26.54
CA GLY A 406 7.53 -38.32 -27.08
C GLY A 406 8.59 -37.36 -26.49
N LEU A 407 8.88 -37.48 -25.19
CA LEU A 407 9.96 -36.73 -24.53
C LEU A 407 11.33 -37.11 -25.08
N ALA A 408 11.60 -38.41 -25.25
CA ALA A 408 12.87 -38.91 -25.78
C ALA A 408 13.12 -38.46 -27.22
N PHE A 409 12.05 -38.29 -28.02
CA PHE A 409 12.11 -37.79 -29.39
C PHE A 409 11.92 -36.26 -29.50
N GLY A 410 11.81 -35.53 -28.39
CA GLY A 410 11.69 -34.06 -28.37
C GLY A 410 10.40 -33.51 -28.98
N VAL A 411 9.37 -34.34 -29.15
CA VAL A 411 8.07 -33.95 -29.75
C VAL A 411 7.04 -33.47 -28.71
N VAL A 412 7.31 -33.67 -27.42
CA VAL A 412 6.56 -33.08 -26.29
C VAL A 412 7.52 -32.50 -25.25
N SER A 413 7.12 -31.41 -24.59
CA SER A 413 7.92 -30.78 -23.54
C SER A 413 7.80 -31.53 -22.20
N LYS A 414 8.85 -31.50 -21.39
CA LYS A 414 8.81 -31.99 -19.99
C LYS A 414 7.75 -31.26 -19.15
N ALA A 415 7.40 -30.03 -19.51
CA ALA A 415 6.32 -29.28 -18.88
C ALA A 415 4.92 -29.81 -19.23
N ASP A 416 4.75 -30.47 -20.38
CA ASP A 416 3.46 -30.92 -20.93
C ASP A 416 3.10 -32.37 -20.53
N VAL A 417 4.06 -33.11 -19.97
CA VAL A 417 3.89 -34.51 -19.55
C VAL A 417 3.63 -34.56 -18.05
N ALA A 418 2.73 -35.43 -17.61
CA ALA A 418 2.46 -35.68 -16.18
C ALA A 418 3.52 -36.61 -15.55
N ASP A 419 3.88 -36.42 -14.27
CA ASP A 419 5.04 -37.12 -13.65
C ASP A 419 4.64 -38.51 -13.12
N MET A 420 5.64 -39.28 -12.68
CA MET A 420 5.42 -40.56 -12.03
C MET A 420 4.58 -40.40 -10.75
N PRO A 421 3.54 -41.23 -10.53
CA PRO A 421 2.59 -41.11 -9.43
C PRO A 421 3.21 -40.96 -8.04
N LEU A 422 4.31 -41.68 -7.76
CA LEU A 422 4.95 -41.71 -6.44
C LEU A 422 5.55 -40.35 -6.03
N LYS A 423 5.88 -39.48 -6.99
CA LYS A 423 6.39 -38.12 -6.70
C LYS A 423 5.30 -37.18 -6.18
N ALA A 424 4.04 -37.59 -6.18
CA ALA A 424 2.96 -36.80 -5.57
C ALA A 424 3.10 -36.68 -4.05
N PHE A 425 3.86 -37.57 -3.39
CA PHE A 425 4.06 -37.64 -1.94
C PHE A 425 5.39 -37.06 -1.45
N SER A 426 6.08 -36.33 -2.32
CA SER A 426 7.36 -35.68 -2.00
C SER A 426 7.59 -34.45 -2.87
N GLY A 427 6.51 -33.87 -3.40
CA GLY A 427 6.54 -32.79 -4.37
C GLY A 427 5.93 -31.52 -3.80
N ALA A 428 6.12 -30.40 -4.51
CA ALA A 428 5.70 -29.06 -4.07
C ALA A 428 4.20 -28.93 -3.73
N CYS A 429 3.35 -29.84 -4.22
CA CYS A 429 1.92 -29.84 -3.96
C CYS A 429 1.47 -30.80 -2.87
N PHE A 430 2.38 -31.56 -2.24
CA PHE A 430 2.05 -32.48 -1.17
C PHE A 430 1.83 -31.73 0.14
N HIS A 431 0.80 -32.09 0.89
CA HIS A 431 0.36 -31.39 2.09
C HIS A 431 1.46 -31.04 3.12
N PRO A 432 2.36 -31.97 3.52
CA PRO A 432 3.45 -31.66 4.45
C PRO A 432 4.59 -30.84 3.82
N ASP A 433 4.66 -30.78 2.49
CA ASP A 433 5.74 -30.15 1.73
C ASP A 433 5.37 -28.77 1.17
N LEU A 434 4.14 -28.27 1.40
CA LEU A 434 3.69 -26.97 0.87
C LEU A 434 4.62 -25.82 1.26
N MET A 435 5.19 -25.86 2.46
CA MET A 435 6.09 -24.86 3.03
C MET A 435 7.50 -24.93 2.44
N ARG A 436 7.78 -25.95 1.60
CA ARG A 436 9.02 -26.10 0.84
C ARG A 436 8.87 -25.62 -0.60
N SER A 437 7.64 -25.34 -1.06
CA SER A 437 7.35 -24.82 -2.39
C SER A 437 7.70 -23.34 -2.49
N ILE A 438 8.64 -23.01 -3.37
CA ILE A 438 9.05 -21.61 -3.60
C ILE A 438 7.88 -20.71 -4.05
N GLU A 439 6.90 -21.26 -4.76
CA GLU A 439 5.73 -20.52 -5.23
C GLU A 439 4.82 -20.10 -4.07
N LEU A 440 4.57 -21.00 -3.12
CA LEU A 440 3.72 -20.71 -1.96
C LEU A 440 4.47 -19.89 -0.91
N THR A 441 5.74 -20.19 -0.65
CA THR A 441 6.52 -19.43 0.34
C THR A 441 6.81 -18.01 -0.11
N ASN A 442 6.94 -17.74 -1.41
CA ASN A 442 7.02 -16.37 -1.92
C ASN A 442 5.69 -15.61 -1.80
N GLU A 443 4.55 -16.28 -1.95
CA GLU A 443 3.24 -15.67 -1.68
C GLU A 443 3.12 -15.30 -0.19
N ALA A 444 3.44 -16.25 0.70
CA ALA A 444 3.45 -16.01 2.14
C ALA A 444 4.41 -14.87 2.53
N LEU A 445 5.60 -14.83 1.92
CA LEU A 445 6.55 -13.73 2.10
C LEU A 445 5.93 -12.40 1.68
N GLY A 446 5.23 -12.36 0.54
CA GLY A 446 4.52 -11.20 0.05
C GLY A 446 3.46 -10.70 1.03
N ALA A 447 2.57 -11.58 1.50
CA ALA A 447 1.52 -11.22 2.46
C ALA A 447 2.09 -10.68 3.78
N VAL A 448 3.15 -11.31 4.32
CA VAL A 448 3.81 -10.84 5.55
C VAL A 448 4.55 -9.52 5.33
N ALA A 449 5.26 -9.38 4.20
CA ALA A 449 5.97 -8.15 3.86
C ALA A 449 4.99 -6.98 3.64
N ASP A 450 3.90 -7.20 2.90
CA ASP A 450 2.86 -6.20 2.67
C ASP A 450 2.21 -5.74 3.98
N ASP A 451 1.97 -6.65 4.94
CA ASP A 451 1.47 -6.29 6.26
C ASP A 451 2.49 -5.43 7.05
N ILE A 452 3.77 -5.81 7.07
CA ILE A 452 4.81 -5.02 7.76
C ILE A 452 5.02 -3.66 7.08
N ASP A 453 5.03 -3.62 5.75
CA ASP A 453 5.19 -2.41 4.94
C ASP A 453 3.98 -1.49 5.09
N SER A 454 2.78 -2.06 5.25
CA SER A 454 1.57 -1.29 5.54
C SER A 454 1.69 -0.50 6.84
N ARG A 455 2.57 -0.88 7.77
CA ARG A 455 2.75 -0.18 9.06
C ARG A 455 3.79 0.94 8.99
N GLN A 456 4.47 1.11 7.87
CA GLN A 456 5.55 2.09 7.72
C GLN A 456 4.99 3.50 7.55
N PRO A 457 5.69 4.53 8.08
CA PRO A 457 5.29 5.91 7.87
C PRO A 457 5.35 6.25 6.38
N VAL A 458 4.41 7.06 5.94
CA VAL A 458 4.40 7.66 4.61
C VAL A 458 5.67 8.46 4.42
N THR A 459 6.38 8.13 3.35
CA THR A 459 7.55 8.87 2.90
C THR A 459 7.28 9.52 1.54
N ALA A 460 8.04 10.56 1.23
CA ALA A 460 8.00 11.18 -0.09
C ALA A 460 8.26 10.17 -1.24
N ALA A 461 9.07 9.13 -1.00
CA ALA A 461 9.33 8.09 -1.98
C ALA A 461 8.12 7.18 -2.18
N SER A 462 7.45 6.80 -1.08
CA SER A 462 6.23 5.98 -1.13
C SER A 462 5.10 6.68 -1.90
N LEU A 463 5.00 8.01 -1.82
CA LEU A 463 3.98 8.79 -2.53
C LEU A 463 4.10 8.71 -4.05
N LEU A 464 5.27 8.38 -4.60
CA LEU A 464 5.47 8.24 -6.05
C LEU A 464 4.62 7.12 -6.67
N SER A 465 4.09 6.21 -5.87
CA SER A 465 3.20 5.12 -6.30
C SER A 465 1.84 5.15 -5.61
N ALA A 466 1.50 6.22 -4.90
CA ALA A 466 0.28 6.34 -4.11
C ALA A 466 -1.00 6.36 -4.98
N PRO A 467 -2.16 5.94 -4.44
CA PRO A 467 -3.45 6.15 -5.08
C PRO A 467 -3.83 7.64 -5.10
N VAL A 468 -4.55 8.08 -6.13
CA VAL A 468 -5.08 9.44 -6.26
C VAL A 468 -6.59 9.39 -6.55
N PRO A 469 -7.36 10.40 -6.09
CA PRO A 469 -8.79 10.48 -6.35
C PRO A 469 -9.09 10.75 -7.82
N ALA A 470 -10.35 10.56 -8.21
CA ALA A 470 -10.84 11.06 -9.49
C ALA A 470 -10.98 12.58 -9.39
N ALA A 471 -10.33 13.33 -10.27
CA ALA A 471 -10.45 14.78 -10.32
C ALA A 471 -10.04 15.34 -11.68
N CYS A 472 -10.48 16.57 -11.98
CA CYS A 472 -10.10 17.31 -13.18
C CYS A 472 -10.41 16.53 -14.48
N GLY A 473 -11.51 15.78 -14.46
CA GLY A 473 -11.95 14.91 -15.57
C GLY A 473 -11.18 13.58 -15.69
N HIS A 474 -10.18 13.33 -14.85
CA HIS A 474 -9.41 12.08 -14.80
C HIS A 474 -10.00 11.11 -13.78
N LYS A 475 -9.88 9.80 -14.06
CA LYS A 475 -10.34 8.75 -13.15
C LYS A 475 -9.37 8.59 -11.99
N ALA A 476 -9.87 8.08 -10.86
CA ALA A 476 -9.02 7.61 -9.77
C ALA A 476 -8.08 6.49 -10.26
N GLY A 477 -6.91 6.38 -9.65
CA GLY A 477 -5.92 5.35 -9.99
C GLY A 477 -4.68 5.43 -9.12
N ARG A 478 -3.61 4.72 -9.49
CA ARG A 478 -2.33 4.75 -8.79
C ARG A 478 -1.25 5.45 -9.62
N LEU A 479 -0.45 6.26 -8.96
CA LEU A 479 0.69 6.93 -9.56
C LEU A 479 1.79 5.93 -9.94
N SER A 480 2.60 6.32 -10.91
CA SER A 480 3.84 5.65 -11.30
C SER A 480 4.91 6.73 -11.49
N GLY A 481 5.92 6.76 -10.63
CA GLY A 481 6.92 7.82 -10.63
C GLY A 481 6.33 9.22 -10.33
N GLY A 482 5.24 9.26 -9.56
CA GLY A 482 4.53 10.49 -9.18
C GLY A 482 3.52 11.01 -10.19
N ARG A 483 3.26 10.29 -11.29
CA ARG A 483 2.29 10.65 -12.33
C ARG A 483 1.25 9.54 -12.56
N LEU A 484 0.00 9.89 -12.82
CA LEU A 484 -1.06 8.94 -13.13
C LEU A 484 -0.88 8.42 -14.58
N PRO A 485 -0.60 7.12 -14.80
CA PRO A 485 -0.38 6.59 -16.13
C PRO A 485 -1.67 6.52 -16.94
N GLY A 486 -1.54 6.53 -18.27
CA GLY A 486 -2.65 6.30 -19.20
C GLY A 486 -3.45 7.53 -19.61
N ILE A 487 -3.06 8.73 -19.17
CA ILE A 487 -3.60 10.00 -19.66
C ILE A 487 -2.76 10.44 -20.89
N PRO A 488 -3.35 10.53 -22.09
CA PRO A 488 -2.66 11.12 -23.24
C PRO A 488 -2.33 12.59 -22.96
N GLU A 489 -1.15 13.05 -23.38
CA GLU A 489 -0.65 14.41 -23.11
C GLU A 489 -1.65 15.51 -23.49
N ILE A 490 -2.35 15.37 -24.63
CA ILE A 490 -3.39 16.32 -25.07
C ILE A 490 -4.60 16.41 -24.14
N ARG A 491 -4.84 15.39 -23.30
CA ARG A 491 -5.92 15.37 -22.31
C ARG A 491 -5.47 15.92 -20.95
N GLY A 492 -4.19 16.15 -20.75
CA GLY A 492 -3.62 16.74 -19.55
C GLY A 492 -2.83 15.73 -18.69
N VAL A 493 -2.71 16.03 -17.40
CA VAL A 493 -1.91 15.30 -16.42
C VAL A 493 -2.61 15.28 -15.06
N MET A 494 -2.26 14.29 -14.25
CA MET A 494 -2.59 14.20 -12.83
C MET A 494 -1.36 13.62 -12.12
N GLY A 495 -0.84 14.30 -11.11
CA GLY A 495 0.39 13.88 -10.44
C GLY A 495 0.69 14.68 -9.18
N LEU A 496 1.79 14.34 -8.52
CA LEU A 496 2.26 15.06 -7.34
C LEU A 496 2.74 16.46 -7.74
N GLY A 497 2.34 17.48 -6.98
CA GLY A 497 2.61 18.88 -7.30
C GLY A 497 4.09 19.17 -7.55
N TRP A 498 5.00 18.64 -6.73
CA TRP A 498 6.45 18.86 -6.90
C TRP A 498 7.04 18.10 -8.09
N VAL A 499 6.40 17.02 -8.56
CA VAL A 499 6.83 16.26 -9.73
C VAL A 499 6.41 16.95 -11.01
N GLU A 500 5.21 17.53 -11.03
CA GLU A 500 4.66 18.19 -12.22
C GLU A 500 5.15 19.62 -12.39
N THR A 501 5.18 20.40 -11.32
CA THR A 501 5.59 21.81 -11.38
C THR A 501 7.12 22.00 -11.32
N GLY A 502 7.85 20.98 -10.86
CA GLY A 502 9.28 21.09 -10.56
C GLY A 502 9.58 21.98 -9.34
N GLY A 503 8.55 22.39 -8.58
CA GLY A 503 8.68 23.21 -7.38
C GLY A 503 9.32 22.48 -6.19
N PRO A 504 9.71 23.20 -5.13
CA PRO A 504 10.32 22.59 -3.95
C PRO A 504 9.36 21.63 -3.25
N ARG A 505 9.75 20.35 -3.14
CA ARG A 505 8.94 19.35 -2.45
C ARG A 505 8.54 19.75 -1.02
N ALA A 506 9.43 20.41 -0.29
CA ALA A 506 9.20 20.83 1.09
C ALA A 506 8.06 21.86 1.24
N ASP A 507 7.67 22.53 0.15
CA ASP A 507 6.57 23.48 0.16
C ASP A 507 5.21 22.80 -0.08
N VAL A 508 5.16 21.66 -0.78
CA VAL A 508 3.91 21.01 -1.20
C VAL A 508 3.72 19.61 -0.62
N LEU A 509 4.49 19.27 0.42
CA LEU A 509 4.41 18.03 1.18
C LEU A 509 4.61 18.33 2.66
N ALA A 510 3.62 17.97 3.48
CA ALA A 510 3.73 17.92 4.92
C ALA A 510 3.72 16.46 5.39
N LEU A 511 4.65 16.09 6.26
CA LEU A 511 4.70 14.79 6.94
C LEU A 511 4.41 15.01 8.43
N GLY A 512 3.62 14.14 9.05
CA GLY A 512 3.21 14.23 10.46
C GLY A 512 2.11 13.23 10.77
N ASP A 513 1.54 13.23 11.98
CA ASP A 513 0.46 12.32 12.38
C ASP A 513 -0.90 13.01 12.19
N LEU A 514 -1.63 12.63 11.14
CA LEU A 514 -2.86 13.32 10.69
C LEU A 514 -4.13 12.61 11.15
N ASP A 515 -4.09 11.30 11.38
CA ASP A 515 -5.22 10.51 11.89
C ASP A 515 -5.13 10.16 13.39
N GLY A 516 -3.99 10.45 14.02
CA GLY A 516 -3.77 10.26 15.46
C GLY A 516 -3.42 8.83 15.85
N ASP A 517 -3.07 7.96 14.89
CA ASP A 517 -2.67 6.58 15.15
C ASP A 517 -1.21 6.43 15.61
N GLY A 518 -0.46 7.55 15.67
CA GLY A 518 0.94 7.58 16.08
C GLY A 518 1.92 7.10 15.01
N THR A 519 1.44 6.85 13.79
CA THR A 519 2.23 6.54 12.61
C THR A 519 2.43 7.81 11.76
N GLY A 520 3.41 7.79 10.86
CA GLY A 520 3.72 8.96 10.05
C GLY A 520 2.82 9.03 8.82
N ASP A 521 1.95 10.03 8.76
CA ASP A 521 1.07 10.34 7.63
C ASP A 521 1.67 11.42 6.72
N ALA A 522 0.96 11.71 5.63
CA ALA A 522 1.32 12.81 4.74
C ALA A 522 0.11 13.59 4.24
N ALA A 523 0.28 14.90 4.07
CA ALA A 523 -0.55 15.70 3.17
C ALA A 523 0.30 16.15 1.99
N ALA A 524 -0.16 15.85 0.79
CA ALA A 524 0.53 16.18 -0.45
C ALA A 524 -0.38 16.92 -1.41
N THR A 525 0.17 17.93 -2.08
CA THR A 525 -0.51 18.59 -3.19
C THR A 525 -0.51 17.68 -4.42
N LEU A 526 -1.67 17.55 -5.05
CA LEU A 526 -1.84 16.97 -6.38
C LEU A 526 -2.08 18.09 -7.39
N TYR A 527 -1.28 18.08 -8.44
CA TYR A 527 -1.45 18.93 -9.60
C TYR A 527 -2.23 18.18 -10.66
N CYS A 528 -3.19 18.86 -11.27
CA CYS A 528 -3.92 18.34 -12.41
C CYS A 528 -4.17 19.44 -13.43
N ASN A 529 -4.22 19.03 -14.69
CA ASN A 529 -4.75 19.87 -15.76
C ASN A 529 -5.62 19.02 -16.70
N ALA A 530 -6.55 19.66 -17.39
CA ALA A 530 -7.41 19.02 -18.38
C ALA A 530 -7.40 19.84 -19.66
N GLY A 531 -6.90 19.25 -20.76
CA GLY A 531 -6.82 19.96 -22.05
C GLY A 531 -5.89 21.18 -22.07
N GLY A 532 -4.87 21.20 -21.21
CA GLY A 532 -3.90 22.30 -21.12
C GLY A 532 -4.30 23.47 -20.21
N VAL A 533 -5.47 23.41 -19.59
CA VAL A 533 -5.91 24.40 -18.59
C VAL A 533 -5.62 23.84 -17.20
N SER A 534 -4.88 24.60 -16.39
CA SER A 534 -4.65 24.24 -14.99
C SER A 534 -5.97 24.25 -14.23
N TRP A 535 -6.13 23.33 -13.29
CA TRP A 535 -7.29 23.28 -12.41
C TRP A 535 -6.87 23.65 -10.99
N PRO A 536 -7.82 23.90 -10.08
CA PRO A 536 -7.51 24.06 -8.67
C PRO A 536 -6.77 22.84 -8.15
N GLU A 537 -5.60 23.07 -7.53
CA GLU A 537 -4.85 21.99 -6.91
C GLU A 537 -5.65 21.32 -5.78
N ILE A 538 -5.31 20.07 -5.52
CA ILE A 538 -6.00 19.22 -4.55
C ILE A 538 -5.00 18.89 -3.45
N ILE A 539 -5.44 18.94 -2.19
CA ILE A 539 -4.63 18.46 -1.07
C ILE A 539 -5.16 17.09 -0.68
N ALA A 540 -4.31 16.07 -0.78
CA ALA A 540 -4.63 14.68 -0.46
C ALA A 540 -3.92 14.26 0.83
N PHE A 541 -4.65 13.62 1.73
CA PHE A 541 -4.16 13.06 2.99
C PHE A 541 -3.94 11.56 2.82
N TYR A 542 -2.79 11.08 3.27
CA TYR A 542 -2.37 9.69 3.17
C TYR A 542 -1.99 9.17 4.54
N THR A 543 -2.43 7.96 4.85
CA THR A 543 -1.93 7.17 5.98
C THR A 543 -0.96 6.10 5.47
N HIS A 544 -0.45 5.30 6.39
CA HIS A 544 0.47 4.20 6.19
C HIS A 544 0.17 3.31 4.94
N GLY A 545 1.20 2.74 4.31
CA GLY A 545 1.04 2.02 3.05
C GLY A 545 0.68 2.92 1.84
N PRO A 546 1.20 4.16 1.82
CA PRO A 546 0.50 5.38 1.37
C PRO A 546 -0.97 5.19 0.96
N THR A 547 -1.86 4.91 1.90
CA THR A 547 -3.30 4.76 1.64
C THR A 547 -3.98 6.12 1.66
N LEU A 548 -4.80 6.45 0.65
CA LEU A 548 -5.53 7.72 0.60
C LEU A 548 -6.64 7.75 1.66
N LEU A 549 -6.50 8.60 2.68
CA LEU A 549 -7.54 8.87 3.67
C LEU A 549 -8.68 9.70 3.07
N GLY A 550 -8.31 10.79 2.38
CA GLY A 550 -9.25 11.71 1.77
C GLY A 550 -8.54 12.81 1.01
N SER A 551 -9.31 13.63 0.31
CA SER A 551 -8.78 14.75 -0.46
C SER A 551 -9.74 15.92 -0.46
N LEU A 552 -9.20 17.11 -0.64
CA LEU A 552 -9.96 18.36 -0.67
C LEU A 552 -9.51 19.19 -1.88
N SER A 553 -10.44 19.58 -2.75
CA SER A 553 -10.14 20.56 -3.78
C SER A 553 -10.16 21.96 -3.18
N LEU A 554 -9.18 22.79 -3.54
CA LEU A 554 -9.12 24.16 -3.03
C LEU A 554 -10.29 25.03 -3.50
N SER A 555 -10.98 24.66 -4.59
CA SER A 555 -12.22 25.34 -5.01
C SER A 555 -13.40 25.07 -4.08
N ASP A 556 -13.34 24.05 -3.22
CA ASP A 556 -14.41 23.71 -2.29
C ASP A 556 -14.36 24.56 -1.01
N ILE A 557 -13.30 25.37 -0.83
CA ILE A 557 -13.05 26.18 0.37
C ILE A 557 -12.99 27.66 0.00
N ASN A 558 -14.07 28.40 0.27
CA ASN A 558 -14.12 29.84 -0.01
C ASN A 558 -14.66 30.59 1.22
N LEU A 559 -14.20 31.83 1.39
CA LEU A 559 -14.81 32.73 2.36
C LEU A 559 -16.24 33.08 1.93
N PRO A 560 -17.16 33.33 2.88
CA PRO A 560 -18.51 33.77 2.56
C PRO A 560 -18.49 35.00 1.64
N GLY A 561 -19.24 34.93 0.53
CA GLY A 561 -19.34 36.01 -0.44
C GLY A 561 -18.34 35.95 -1.60
N HIS A 562 -17.40 35.00 -1.61
CA HIS A 562 -16.45 34.80 -2.71
C HIS A 562 -16.82 33.60 -3.58
N GLN A 563 -16.59 33.70 -4.89
CA GLN A 563 -16.77 32.59 -5.82
C GLN A 563 -15.63 31.56 -5.69
N PRO A 564 -15.87 30.29 -6.06
CA PRO A 564 -14.82 29.29 -6.16
C PRO A 564 -13.66 29.72 -7.06
N GLY A 565 -12.44 29.51 -6.57
CA GLY A 565 -11.22 29.65 -7.36
C GLY A 565 -11.25 28.77 -8.61
N GLU A 566 -10.94 29.34 -9.77
CA GLU A 566 -10.86 28.61 -11.05
C GLU A 566 -9.46 28.01 -11.22
N ASN A 567 -8.45 28.70 -10.69
CA ASN A 567 -7.11 28.19 -10.50
C ASN A 567 -6.68 28.46 -9.06
N ALA A 568 -6.21 27.43 -8.38
CA ALA A 568 -5.67 27.54 -7.04
C ALA A 568 -4.33 26.83 -6.98
N SER A 569 -3.32 27.51 -6.43
CA SER A 569 -1.95 26.98 -6.34
C SER A 569 -1.44 27.08 -4.91
N VAL A 570 -1.03 25.93 -4.37
CA VAL A 570 -0.45 25.78 -3.04
C VAL A 570 0.96 26.37 -3.01
N HIS A 571 1.19 27.24 -2.04
CA HIS A 571 2.51 27.79 -1.73
C HIS A 571 3.21 27.03 -0.62
N ARG A 572 2.45 26.58 0.38
CA ARG A 572 3.02 25.89 1.54
C ARG A 572 2.04 24.96 2.22
N LEU A 573 2.49 23.76 2.53
CA LEU A 573 1.90 22.84 3.50
C LEU A 573 2.85 22.70 4.69
N ARG A 574 2.34 22.87 5.90
CA ARG A 574 3.12 22.65 7.13
C ARG A 574 2.30 21.86 8.14
N TYR A 575 2.84 20.75 8.60
CA TYR A 575 2.25 20.00 9.71
C TYR A 575 2.32 20.81 11.01
N ALA A 576 1.21 20.89 11.73
CA ALA A 576 1.11 21.49 13.07
C ALA A 576 -0.14 20.97 13.79
N ASP A 577 0.02 20.51 15.04
CA ASP A 577 -1.06 20.15 15.96
C ASP A 577 -2.13 19.20 15.36
N GLY A 578 -1.70 18.05 14.85
CA GLY A 578 -2.58 17.02 14.27
C GLY A 578 -3.28 17.47 12.99
N GLY A 579 -2.73 18.46 12.29
CA GLY A 579 -3.30 19.02 11.07
C GLY A 579 -2.25 19.67 10.18
N VAL A 580 -2.70 20.25 9.08
CA VAL A 580 -1.84 20.90 8.10
C VAL A 580 -2.29 22.33 7.89
N VAL A 581 -1.39 23.28 8.19
CA VAL A 581 -1.57 24.67 7.78
C VAL A 581 -1.26 24.77 6.29
N ALA A 582 -2.28 25.03 5.48
CA ALA A 582 -2.20 25.19 4.04
C ALA A 582 -2.24 26.68 3.67
N GLN A 583 -1.35 27.08 2.77
CA GLN A 583 -1.26 28.41 2.18
C GLN A 583 -1.37 28.28 0.67
N TRP A 584 -2.32 28.97 0.06
CA TRP A 584 -2.54 28.91 -1.40
C TRP A 584 -3.00 30.26 -1.94
N SER A 585 -2.76 30.49 -3.23
CA SER A 585 -3.34 31.64 -3.95
C SER A 585 -4.42 31.18 -4.91
N THR A 586 -5.40 32.05 -5.12
CA THR A 586 -6.39 31.96 -6.20
C THR A 586 -6.78 33.37 -6.66
N GLN A 587 -7.77 33.50 -7.53
CA GLN A 587 -8.24 34.80 -8.03
C GLN A 587 -9.29 35.44 -7.09
N GLN A 588 -9.38 36.77 -7.06
CA GLN A 588 -10.53 37.48 -6.47
C GLN A 588 -11.69 37.54 -7.46
N ASP A 589 -12.89 37.84 -6.96
CA ASP A 589 -14.06 38.08 -7.81
C ASP A 589 -13.79 39.24 -8.78
N GLY A 590 -14.05 39.01 -10.08
CA GLY A 590 -13.80 40.00 -11.14
C GLY A 590 -12.37 40.01 -11.68
N ASP A 591 -11.49 39.11 -11.22
CA ASP A 591 -10.16 38.90 -11.79
C ASP A 591 -10.17 37.76 -12.84
N PRO A 592 -9.22 37.74 -13.79
CA PRO A 592 -9.01 36.57 -14.65
C PRO A 592 -8.76 35.30 -13.82
N GLY A 593 -9.32 34.16 -14.22
CA GLY A 593 -9.25 32.90 -13.46
C GLY A 593 -7.84 32.40 -13.12
N ALA A 594 -6.80 32.79 -13.88
CA ALA A 594 -5.41 32.41 -13.65
C ALA A 594 -4.63 33.42 -12.77
N SER A 595 -5.30 34.43 -12.21
CA SER A 595 -4.67 35.47 -11.40
C SER A 595 -4.50 35.02 -9.95
N ALA A 596 -3.29 35.17 -9.40
CA ALA A 596 -3.01 34.83 -8.00
C ALA A 596 -3.20 36.05 -7.07
N THR A 597 -4.39 36.64 -7.05
CA THR A 597 -4.68 37.92 -6.38
C THR A 597 -5.36 37.76 -5.01
N LEU A 598 -5.72 36.56 -4.60
CA LEU A 598 -6.30 36.25 -3.29
C LEU A 598 -5.45 35.20 -2.59
N ASP A 599 -4.98 35.50 -1.37
CA ASP A 599 -4.15 34.57 -0.60
C ASP A 599 -4.89 33.99 0.58
N TYR A 600 -5.12 32.69 0.56
CA TYR A 600 -5.79 31.96 1.62
C TYR A 600 -4.81 31.28 2.57
N THR A 601 -5.20 31.23 3.84
CA THR A 601 -4.59 30.35 4.85
C THR A 601 -5.70 29.62 5.61
N ALA A 602 -5.55 28.31 5.79
CA ALA A 602 -6.44 27.49 6.61
C ALA A 602 -5.69 26.33 7.27
N THR A 603 -6.26 25.80 8.34
CA THR A 603 -5.81 24.54 8.94
C THR A 603 -6.74 23.41 8.50
N LEU A 604 -6.15 22.42 7.83
CA LEU A 604 -6.82 21.22 7.35
C LEU A 604 -6.62 20.07 8.34
N ARG A 605 -7.69 19.35 8.69
CA ARG A 605 -7.65 18.19 9.60
C ARG A 605 -8.47 17.03 9.08
N TRP A 606 -8.05 15.81 9.39
CA TRP A 606 -8.86 14.62 9.23
C TRP A 606 -9.85 14.50 10.41
N ASN A 607 -11.12 14.24 10.13
CA ASN A 607 -12.15 14.07 11.18
C ASN A 607 -12.66 12.61 11.28
N GLY A 608 -11.93 11.65 10.69
CA GLY A 608 -12.33 10.25 10.59
C GLY A 608 -13.05 9.88 9.28
N HIS A 609 -13.52 10.85 8.48
CA HIS A 609 -14.22 10.57 7.22
C HIS A 609 -13.94 11.56 6.09
N ALA A 610 -13.54 12.80 6.39
CA ALA A 610 -13.20 13.82 5.40
C ALA A 610 -12.09 14.75 5.92
N VAL A 611 -11.43 15.41 4.97
CA VAL A 611 -10.53 16.54 5.26
C VAL A 611 -11.38 17.80 5.44
N VAL A 612 -11.31 18.41 6.63
CA VAL A 612 -12.09 19.60 6.97
C VAL A 612 -11.16 20.81 7.17
N ALA A 613 -11.58 21.96 6.64
CA ALA A 613 -10.87 23.22 6.79
C ALA A 613 -11.40 24.02 7.98
N SER A 614 -10.51 24.67 8.71
CA SER A 614 -10.82 25.55 9.84
C SER A 614 -9.89 26.76 9.86
N GLY A 615 -10.30 27.85 10.51
CA GLY A 615 -9.50 29.06 10.59
C GLY A 615 -9.19 29.69 9.22
N LEU A 616 -10.11 29.55 8.26
CA LEU A 616 -9.96 30.12 6.92
C LEU A 616 -9.85 31.64 7.01
N SER A 617 -8.79 32.17 6.42
CA SER A 617 -8.54 33.62 6.31
C SER A 617 -8.02 33.93 4.91
N ALA A 618 -8.28 35.13 4.43
CA ALA A 618 -7.78 35.59 3.14
C ALA A 618 -7.15 36.98 3.25
N VAL A 619 -6.13 37.22 2.43
CA VAL A 619 -5.45 38.51 2.31
C VAL A 619 -5.55 38.98 0.87
N THR A 620 -6.02 40.21 0.71
CA THR A 620 -6.08 40.94 -0.57
C THR A 620 -5.05 42.08 -0.54
N GLU A 621 -5.08 42.94 -1.55
CA GLU A 621 -4.29 44.15 -1.64
C GLU A 621 -4.73 45.27 -0.68
N ARG A 622 -5.96 45.18 -0.13
CA ARG A 622 -6.60 46.27 0.61
C ARG A 622 -5.84 46.71 1.87
N PRO A 623 -5.30 45.82 2.73
CA PRO A 623 -4.50 46.23 3.87
C PRO A 623 -3.26 47.07 3.50
N THR A 624 -2.64 46.79 2.35
CA THR A 624 -1.50 47.57 1.85
C THR A 624 -1.93 48.98 1.43
N VAL A 625 -3.06 49.11 0.73
CA VAL A 625 -3.60 50.41 0.33
C VAL A 625 -4.01 51.24 1.54
N ASP A 626 -4.70 50.64 2.50
CA ASP A 626 -5.13 51.32 3.72
C ASP A 626 -3.93 51.81 4.54
N ALA A 627 -2.87 51.00 4.64
CA ALA A 627 -1.63 51.39 5.31
C ALA A 627 -0.90 52.52 4.56
N PHE A 628 -0.82 52.44 3.24
CA PHE A 628 -0.25 53.47 2.37
C PHE A 628 -0.98 54.82 2.53
N LEU A 629 -2.31 54.82 2.41
CA LEU A 629 -3.13 56.02 2.56
C LEU A 629 -3.08 56.57 3.99
N THR A 630 -3.06 55.70 5.01
CA THR A 630 -2.90 56.12 6.41
C THR A 630 -1.58 56.83 6.67
N ALA A 631 -0.48 56.35 6.09
CA ALA A 631 0.81 57.01 6.18
C ALA A 631 0.79 58.40 5.50
N LEU A 632 0.18 58.49 4.31
CA LEU A 632 0.03 59.77 3.60
C LEU A 632 -0.86 60.78 4.34
N ARG A 633 -1.96 60.33 4.97
CA ARG A 633 -2.82 61.17 5.84
C ARG A 633 -2.07 61.72 7.05
N LYS A 634 -1.05 61.03 7.52
CA LYS A 634 -0.16 61.48 8.61
C LYS A 634 1.03 62.30 8.12
N HIS A 635 1.08 62.61 6.82
CA HIS A 635 2.20 63.27 6.16
C HIS A 635 3.54 62.51 6.31
N ASP A 636 3.50 61.18 6.44
CA ASP A 636 4.67 60.32 6.58
C ASP A 636 4.98 59.60 5.26
N THR A 637 5.60 60.33 4.32
CA THR A 637 5.99 59.78 3.01
C THR A 637 7.01 58.64 3.13
N ALA A 638 7.83 58.64 4.20
CA ALA A 638 8.80 57.59 4.43
C ALA A 638 8.10 56.26 4.79
N ALA A 639 7.10 56.30 5.68
CA ALA A 639 6.28 55.13 5.98
C ALA A 639 5.44 54.69 4.76
N ALA A 640 4.90 55.62 3.98
CA ALA A 640 4.19 55.29 2.74
C ALA A 640 5.09 54.56 1.72
N SER A 641 6.37 54.93 1.65
CA SER A 641 7.35 54.28 0.75
C SER A 641 7.59 52.80 1.08
N ALA A 642 7.27 52.34 2.29
CA ALA A 642 7.35 50.91 2.64
C ALA A 642 6.30 50.05 1.92
N PHE A 643 5.23 50.65 1.41
CA PHE A 643 4.10 49.98 0.77
C PHE A 643 4.00 50.25 -0.73
N ALA A 644 4.92 51.04 -1.30
CA ALA A 644 4.89 51.45 -2.70
C ALA A 644 6.24 51.19 -3.38
N ASP A 645 6.24 51.21 -4.70
CA ASP A 645 7.47 51.24 -5.48
C ASP A 645 8.19 52.59 -5.36
N SER A 646 9.46 52.61 -5.76
CA SER A 646 10.30 53.79 -5.60
C SER A 646 9.70 55.00 -6.33
N GLY A 647 9.62 56.14 -5.64
CA GLY A 647 9.06 57.38 -6.18
C GLY A 647 7.54 57.52 -6.08
N VAL A 648 6.78 56.42 -6.07
CA VAL A 648 5.30 56.45 -6.08
C VAL A 648 4.73 57.14 -4.84
N ALA A 649 5.29 56.88 -3.66
CA ALA A 649 4.84 57.53 -2.42
C ALA A 649 5.07 59.05 -2.44
N ALA A 650 6.19 59.51 -3.01
CA ALA A 650 6.52 60.93 -3.11
C ALA A 650 5.59 61.63 -4.11
N GLU A 651 5.32 60.98 -5.24
CA GLU A 651 4.36 61.47 -6.24
C GLU A 651 2.95 61.57 -5.64
N ALA A 652 2.47 60.51 -5.00
CA ALA A 652 1.16 60.50 -4.35
C ALA A 652 1.06 61.59 -3.26
N ALA A 653 2.09 61.77 -2.43
CA ALA A 653 2.11 62.81 -1.41
C ALA A 653 2.07 64.24 -1.99
N ASN A 654 2.64 64.44 -3.18
CA ASN A 654 2.58 65.71 -3.89
C ASN A 654 1.20 65.95 -4.49
N GLN A 655 0.63 64.94 -5.17
CA GLN A 655 -0.64 65.04 -5.86
C GLN A 655 -1.85 65.13 -4.92
N PHE A 656 -1.88 64.35 -3.83
CA PHE A 656 -2.99 64.37 -2.87
C PHE A 656 -3.19 65.73 -2.17
N ARG A 657 -2.23 66.66 -2.26
CA ARG A 657 -2.43 68.06 -1.82
C ARG A 657 -3.54 68.76 -2.59
N PHE A 658 -3.76 68.36 -3.85
CA PHE A 658 -4.80 68.90 -4.72
C PHE A 658 -6.11 68.10 -4.63
N TYR A 659 -6.10 66.90 -4.03
CA TYR A 659 -7.24 66.00 -3.94
C TYR A 659 -7.45 65.48 -2.49
N PRO A 660 -7.74 66.38 -1.52
CA PRO A 660 -7.88 66.00 -0.11
C PRO A 660 -9.05 65.03 0.13
N ASP A 661 -10.13 65.14 -0.65
CA ASP A 661 -11.29 64.25 -0.55
C ASP A 661 -10.94 62.82 -0.97
N ALA A 662 -10.15 62.65 -2.04
CA ALA A 662 -9.63 61.34 -2.46
C ALA A 662 -8.72 60.72 -1.39
N LEU A 663 -7.87 61.53 -0.74
CA LEU A 663 -7.03 61.04 0.35
C LEU A 663 -7.88 60.59 1.56
N ALA A 664 -9.01 61.27 1.83
CA ALA A 664 -9.93 60.93 2.92
C ALA A 664 -10.86 59.75 2.59
N ALA A 665 -11.09 59.46 1.30
CA ALA A 665 -12.00 58.43 0.85
C ALA A 665 -11.54 57.00 1.22
N ALA A 666 -12.50 56.09 1.32
CA ALA A 666 -12.25 54.67 1.40
C ALA A 666 -12.00 54.10 0.00
N PRO A 667 -10.90 53.39 -0.25
CA PRO A 667 -10.61 52.83 -1.57
C PRO A 667 -11.61 51.73 -1.92
N VAL A 668 -12.03 51.68 -3.19
CA VAL A 668 -12.77 50.54 -3.77
C VAL A 668 -11.88 49.91 -4.83
N CYS A 669 -11.62 48.61 -4.69
CA CYS A 669 -10.62 47.92 -5.48
C CYS A 669 -11.24 46.91 -6.44
N TYR A 670 -10.76 46.92 -7.69
CA TYR A 670 -11.32 46.20 -8.82
C TYR A 670 -10.25 45.36 -9.52
N GLY A 671 -10.74 44.29 -10.11
CA GLY A 671 -9.98 43.45 -11.02
C GLY A 671 -9.93 44.01 -12.43
N PRO A 672 -8.98 43.57 -13.27
CA PRO A 672 -8.91 44.00 -14.66
C PRO A 672 -10.17 43.67 -15.49
N ASN A 673 -10.94 42.65 -15.10
CA ASN A 673 -12.17 42.23 -15.78
C ASN A 673 -13.44 42.72 -15.07
N SER A 674 -13.32 43.61 -14.08
CA SER A 674 -14.48 44.14 -13.35
C SER A 674 -15.20 45.24 -14.13
N ASP A 675 -16.49 45.40 -13.87
CA ASP A 675 -17.25 46.56 -14.34
C ASP A 675 -16.82 47.80 -13.53
N PHE A 676 -16.00 48.64 -14.15
CA PHE A 676 -15.56 49.90 -13.57
C PHE A 676 -16.69 50.95 -13.58
N PRO A 677 -16.73 51.89 -12.63
CA PRO A 677 -17.68 53.01 -12.64
C PRO A 677 -17.69 53.76 -14.00
N PRO A 678 -18.84 54.24 -14.51
CA PRO A 678 -18.96 54.83 -15.86
C PRO A 678 -18.03 56.02 -16.15
N ASN A 679 -17.75 56.80 -15.11
CA ASN A 679 -16.86 57.96 -15.03
C ASN A 679 -15.37 57.58 -14.88
N SER A 680 -15.07 56.29 -14.78
CA SER A 680 -13.72 55.75 -14.84
C SER A 680 -13.45 54.98 -16.15
N ALA A 681 -14.32 55.14 -17.15
CA ALA A 681 -14.26 54.47 -18.46
C ALA A 681 -12.95 54.72 -19.24
N GLY A 682 -12.14 55.71 -18.86
CA GLY A 682 -10.79 55.93 -19.40
C GLY A 682 -9.74 54.90 -18.95
N LEU A 683 -10.02 54.07 -17.93
CA LEU A 683 -9.09 53.04 -17.42
C LEU A 683 -8.66 52.02 -18.48
N GLY A 684 -9.59 51.62 -19.37
CA GLY A 684 -9.30 50.69 -20.47
C GLY A 684 -8.52 51.33 -21.63
N ASP A 685 -8.70 52.64 -21.84
CA ASP A 685 -8.08 53.40 -22.94
C ASP A 685 -6.72 54.00 -22.59
N LEU A 686 -6.34 54.03 -21.29
CA LEU A 686 -5.10 54.66 -20.83
C LEU A 686 -3.81 53.92 -21.21
N GLY A 687 -3.89 52.66 -21.66
CA GLY A 687 -2.93 51.96 -22.54
C GLY A 687 -1.41 52.08 -22.31
N GLY A 688 -0.96 52.71 -21.23
CA GLY A 688 0.43 53.00 -20.94
C GLY A 688 1.08 51.83 -20.21
N PRO A 689 2.40 51.64 -20.30
CA PRO A 689 3.11 50.52 -19.70
C PRO A 689 2.91 50.38 -18.17
N GLU A 690 2.53 51.47 -17.49
CA GLU A 690 2.26 51.51 -16.05
C GLU A 690 0.87 50.97 -15.66
N PHE A 691 -0.11 51.03 -16.56
CA PHE A 691 -1.42 50.41 -16.35
C PHE A 691 -1.39 48.91 -16.70
N VAL A 692 -0.64 48.51 -17.72
CA VAL A 692 -0.57 47.10 -18.17
C VAL A 692 0.11 46.17 -17.14
N SER A 693 0.87 46.72 -16.18
CA SER A 693 1.61 45.92 -15.18
C SER A 693 0.89 45.70 -13.85
N ALA A 694 -0.19 46.44 -13.56
CA ALA A 694 -0.94 46.30 -12.32
C ALA A 694 -1.91 45.11 -12.36
N GLN A 695 -2.04 44.39 -11.25
CA GLN A 695 -2.93 43.25 -11.09
C GLN A 695 -4.29 43.64 -10.50
N ARG A 696 -4.33 44.72 -9.71
CA ARG A 696 -5.53 45.25 -9.06
C ARG A 696 -5.48 46.78 -9.12
N TYR A 697 -6.66 47.42 -9.17
CA TYR A 697 -6.78 48.87 -9.22
C TYR A 697 -7.68 49.35 -8.10
N CYS A 698 -7.20 50.28 -7.27
CA CYS A 698 -8.00 50.87 -6.19
C CYS A 698 -8.34 52.33 -6.52
N LEU A 699 -9.64 52.60 -6.62
CA LEU A 699 -10.20 53.89 -6.98
C LEU A 699 -10.56 54.68 -5.72
N LEU A 700 -10.24 55.97 -5.75
CA LEU A 700 -10.53 56.94 -4.71
C LEU A 700 -11.24 58.15 -5.36
N PRO A 701 -12.52 58.42 -5.06
CA PRO A 701 -13.24 59.53 -5.67
C PRO A 701 -12.64 60.88 -5.26
N THR A 702 -12.45 61.79 -6.20
CA THR A 702 -11.88 63.13 -5.95
C THR A 702 -12.91 64.13 -5.43
N SER A 703 -14.21 63.82 -5.55
CA SER A 703 -15.32 64.64 -5.07
C SER A 703 -16.48 63.74 -4.60
N ALA A 704 -17.36 64.29 -3.77
CA ALA A 704 -18.54 63.57 -3.28
C ALA A 704 -19.50 63.14 -4.40
N ASP A 705 -19.51 63.86 -5.52
CA ASP A 705 -20.36 63.59 -6.68
C ASP A 705 -19.74 62.54 -7.63
N GLY A 706 -18.49 62.12 -7.37
CA GLY A 706 -17.83 61.00 -8.04
C GLY A 706 -17.32 61.26 -9.45
N GLY A 707 -17.16 62.51 -9.88
CA GLY A 707 -16.80 62.86 -11.27
C GLY A 707 -15.47 62.29 -11.77
N ASP A 708 -14.41 62.38 -10.95
CA ASP A 708 -13.05 61.93 -11.27
C ASP A 708 -12.49 61.01 -10.18
N TYR A 709 -11.44 60.25 -10.50
CA TYR A 709 -10.83 59.28 -9.58
C TYR A 709 -9.31 59.40 -9.52
N VAL A 710 -8.77 59.29 -8.31
CA VAL A 710 -7.38 58.84 -8.12
C VAL A 710 -7.35 57.32 -8.20
N VAL A 711 -6.45 56.78 -9.01
CA VAL A 711 -6.25 55.35 -9.21
C VAL A 711 -4.88 54.93 -8.71
N LEU A 712 -4.89 53.96 -7.80
CA LEU A 712 -3.70 53.27 -7.32
C LEU A 712 -3.60 51.92 -8.04
N GLY A 713 -2.52 51.69 -8.77
CA GLY A 713 -2.20 50.39 -9.33
C GLY A 713 -1.46 49.54 -8.31
N LEU A 714 -1.84 48.27 -8.18
CA LEU A 714 -1.24 47.33 -7.23
C LEU A 714 -0.68 46.09 -7.91
N VAL A 715 0.51 45.70 -7.45
CA VAL A 715 1.18 44.47 -7.86
C VAL A 715 1.48 43.61 -6.65
N LYS A 716 1.31 42.30 -6.83
CA LYS A 716 1.69 41.32 -5.82
C LYS A 716 3.17 41.01 -5.92
N SER A 717 3.87 41.09 -4.79
CA SER A 717 5.31 40.83 -4.67
C SER A 717 5.65 39.51 -3.97
N GLY A 718 4.64 38.79 -3.50
CA GLY A 718 4.75 37.46 -2.87
C GLY A 718 3.46 37.07 -2.16
N PHE A 719 3.46 35.90 -1.52
CA PHE A 719 2.32 35.46 -0.70
C PHE A 719 2.02 36.48 0.41
N GLN A 720 0.79 36.98 0.44
CA GLN A 720 0.25 38.01 1.32
C GLN A 720 0.99 39.36 1.24
N ARG A 721 1.70 39.63 0.14
CA ARG A 721 2.50 40.86 -0.02
C ARG A 721 2.14 41.61 -1.29
N TRP A 722 1.71 42.85 -1.10
CA TRP A 722 1.32 43.78 -2.16
C TRP A 722 2.13 45.06 -2.09
N ARG A 723 2.23 45.75 -3.22
CA ARG A 723 2.81 47.09 -3.33
C ARG A 723 1.97 47.96 -4.25
N VAL A 724 1.92 49.25 -3.94
CA VAL A 724 1.39 50.28 -4.84
C VAL A 724 2.46 50.56 -5.90
N SER A 725 2.21 50.14 -7.14
CA SER A 725 3.14 50.29 -8.26
C SER A 725 2.97 51.59 -9.02
N SER A 726 1.78 52.19 -8.99
CA SER A 726 1.49 53.41 -9.72
C SER A 726 0.42 54.26 -9.05
N PHE A 727 0.43 55.55 -9.38
CA PHE A 727 -0.54 56.55 -8.97
C PHE A 727 -0.96 57.34 -10.21
N ASN A 728 -2.27 57.44 -10.46
CA ASN A 728 -2.82 58.14 -11.62
C ASN A 728 -4.07 58.93 -11.24
N LEU A 729 -4.39 59.96 -12.02
CA LEU A 729 -5.63 60.72 -11.94
C LEU A 729 -6.38 60.53 -13.26
N ILE A 730 -7.68 60.22 -13.17
CA ILE A 730 -8.55 59.93 -14.32
C ILE A 730 -9.83 60.71 -14.22
#